data_AF-A0A0Q9QVK7-F1
#
_entry.id   AF-A0A0Q9QVK7-F1
#
_cell.length_a   1.000
_cell.length_b   1.000
_cell.length_c   1.000
_cell.angle_alpha   90.00
_cell.angle_beta   90.00
_cell.angle_gamma   90.00
#
_symmetry.space_group_name_H-M   'P 1'
#
loop_
_entity.id
_entity.type
_entity.pdbx_description
1 polymer ?
#
loop_
_entity_poly.entity_id
_entity_poly.type
_entity_poly.pdbx_seq_one_letter_code
_entity_poly.pdbx_strand_id
1 'polypeptide(L)'
;MSRALDPVTSIKVKLGALVAASVVVAALLATLGSAAGVPALLTVPVAVALALGVTQLLAAGMVAPLRQMTDVAQRMARGDYSGRVRTTATDEVGRLAVAFNQMAADLEQVEAERRDLIATVSHELRTPLAAMTAVLENLADGVVPADPAHLAGALAQAERLRDLVADLLELSRLEAGVIRLEPRDVELATVVADCVREVAHAGRTTSYDVTIASDLVVSADPARLRQLLVNVLDNAGRHSPSDSPVHVTAGAAVDHWWLEVVDRGPGVPADDRERVFQRFGTDATGGGTGLGLAVARWVAELHGGTLRFTDPAPGGTGARLHLHVPLALPQESVVPAVPPATHAPAPTATPRPDGPRGPVGPPQQGMDALFGSFWPEPPGSAALRVVVASILVGVLAGATVTFVGPGLAWTLVLAAAGGAAYVAARHRRDTFVAAATALGLLLVVPLTLLDNAAIALLCVVAAIAVFLVAVTRAVTLPGFVLAGLTWPLSSLRGLPWFGRSLRLVGTGGRTPAVARTVALSLLGLVVFGALFASADALFASWVDAVVPNLTFGDLVARVFVACAVFGLCLAGSYAALNPARVEAPGRPADPLPNRFEWLVPVLIVDAVFVVFLAAQATVFFGGHAYLEETTGLTYADYVHQGFGQLTVATALTLLVVWAAARRAGDTPTDRLWLRLSSGLLCVLTLVVVASALYRMHVYQEAYGFTTLRLVVDVFEGWLGVVVLTVMVAGVLGLGRWIPRIALVTGAVATLGLAVVNPDAWVAERNIDRYEQTGDLDVRYLQSLSADAAPVVVERLPERVAACVLQYLPANQLDEEDRTVWGWNLGRERARDALADVDLPPPPDASGDPCTPVYEEFGEPAGTRVG
;
A
#
# COMPACT_ATOMS: atom_id res chain seq x y z
N MET A 1 -16.98 -17.58 -1.26
CA MET A 1 -15.71 -18.20 -1.68
C MET A 1 -14.68 -18.37 -0.56
N SER A 2 -14.81 -17.71 0.61
CA SER A 2 -13.85 -17.86 1.72
C SER A 2 -13.72 -19.28 2.29
N ARG A 3 -14.73 -20.14 2.15
CA ARG A 3 -14.72 -21.52 2.67
C ARG A 3 -13.77 -22.49 1.96
N ALA A 4 -13.31 -22.18 0.75
CA ALA A 4 -12.49 -23.11 -0.03
C ALA A 4 -11.06 -23.29 0.54
N LEU A 5 -10.60 -22.35 1.37
CA LEU A 5 -9.26 -22.34 1.96
C LEU A 5 -9.26 -22.63 3.47
N ASP A 6 -10.41 -22.94 4.06
CA ASP A 6 -10.54 -23.31 5.48
C ASP A 6 -9.71 -24.54 5.91
N PRO A 7 -9.43 -25.56 5.07
CA PRO A 7 -8.58 -26.69 5.50
C PRO A 7 -7.09 -26.36 5.53
N VAL A 8 -6.66 -25.20 5.01
CA VAL A 8 -5.23 -24.84 4.96
C VAL A 8 -4.84 -24.12 6.26
N THR A 9 -3.98 -24.78 7.05
CA THR A 9 -3.55 -24.32 8.38
C THR A 9 -2.37 -23.35 8.36
N SER A 10 -1.79 -23.05 7.19
CA SER A 10 -0.71 -22.07 7.06
C SER A 10 -1.03 -20.93 6.11
N ILE A 11 -0.87 -19.70 6.60
CA ILE A 11 -1.03 -18.47 5.82
C ILE A 11 -0.02 -18.38 4.67
N LYS A 12 1.18 -18.94 4.85
CA LYS A 12 2.20 -19.00 3.78
C LYS A 12 1.72 -19.88 2.62
N VAL A 13 1.07 -20.99 2.93
CA VAL A 13 0.50 -21.89 1.90
C VAL A 13 -0.68 -21.23 1.20
N LYS A 14 -1.54 -20.50 1.92
CA LYS A 14 -2.62 -19.72 1.28
C LYS A 14 -2.09 -18.63 0.36
N LEU A 15 -1.04 -17.89 0.77
CA LEU A 15 -0.36 -16.90 -0.08
C LEU A 15 0.32 -17.56 -1.29
N GLY A 16 0.96 -18.71 -1.11
CA GLY A 16 1.53 -19.48 -2.20
C GLY A 16 0.49 -19.96 -3.20
N ALA A 17 -0.63 -20.51 -2.73
CA ALA A 17 -1.75 -20.95 -3.58
C ALA A 17 -2.41 -19.78 -4.30
N LEU A 18 -2.50 -18.60 -3.67
CA LEU A 18 -2.97 -17.37 -4.27
C LEU A 18 -2.09 -16.93 -5.45
N VAL A 19 -0.77 -16.89 -5.24
CA VAL A 19 0.19 -16.54 -6.29
C VAL A 19 0.14 -17.56 -7.42
N ALA A 20 0.15 -18.86 -7.10
CA ALA A 20 0.07 -19.93 -8.08
C ALA A 20 -1.23 -19.85 -8.92
N ALA A 21 -2.39 -19.68 -8.28
CA ALA A 21 -3.66 -19.54 -8.99
C ALA A 21 -3.68 -18.29 -9.89
N SER A 22 -3.10 -17.18 -9.43
CA SER A 22 -3.03 -15.94 -10.21
C SER A 22 -2.11 -16.07 -11.43
N VAL A 23 -0.96 -16.73 -11.26
CA VAL A 23 -0.04 -17.04 -12.36
C VAL A 23 -0.68 -18.01 -13.36
N VAL A 24 -1.36 -19.06 -12.88
CA VAL A 24 -2.07 -20.02 -13.74
C VAL A 24 -3.19 -19.34 -14.53
N VAL A 25 -4.00 -18.50 -13.89
CA VAL A 25 -5.06 -17.73 -14.59
C VAL A 25 -4.45 -16.78 -15.63
N ALA A 26 -3.39 -16.05 -15.28
CA ALA A 26 -2.73 -15.15 -16.22
C ALA A 26 -2.13 -15.91 -17.41
N ALA A 27 -1.45 -17.03 -17.16
CA ALA A 27 -0.88 -17.88 -18.19
C ALA A 27 -1.96 -18.49 -19.09
N LEU A 28 -3.05 -19.01 -18.53
CA LEU A 28 -4.18 -19.56 -19.28
C LEU A 28 -4.85 -18.50 -20.17
N LEU A 29 -5.04 -17.29 -19.65
CA LEU A 29 -5.61 -16.18 -20.42
C LEU A 29 -4.68 -15.72 -21.54
N ALA A 30 -3.37 -15.70 -21.29
CA ALA A 30 -2.38 -15.38 -22.32
C ALA A 30 -2.36 -16.45 -23.43
N THR A 31 -2.39 -17.74 -23.07
CA THR A 31 -2.39 -18.84 -24.05
C THR A 31 -3.69 -18.93 -24.84
N LEU A 32 -4.85 -18.81 -24.17
CA LEU A 32 -6.15 -18.74 -24.84
C LEU A 32 -6.25 -17.50 -25.74
N GLY A 33 -5.75 -16.36 -25.27
CA GLY A 33 -5.72 -15.13 -26.05
C GLY A 33 -4.88 -15.27 -27.32
N SER A 34 -3.70 -15.87 -27.23
CA SER A 34 -2.88 -16.17 -28.41
C SER A 34 -3.53 -17.18 -29.35
N ALA A 35 -4.21 -18.21 -28.81
CA ALA A 35 -4.91 -19.21 -29.62
C ALA A 35 -6.14 -18.64 -30.34
N ALA A 36 -6.78 -17.62 -29.78
CA ALA A 36 -7.91 -16.90 -30.35
C ALA A 36 -7.51 -15.74 -31.28
N GLY A 37 -6.22 -15.61 -31.62
CA GLY A 37 -5.72 -14.53 -32.49
C GLY A 37 -5.76 -13.13 -31.88
N VAL A 38 -5.97 -13.01 -30.56
CA VAL A 38 -6.04 -11.71 -29.89
C VAL A 38 -4.62 -11.15 -29.73
N PRO A 39 -4.34 -9.90 -30.16
CA PRO A 39 -3.03 -9.28 -30.02
C PRO A 39 -2.48 -9.32 -28.58
N ALA A 40 -1.18 -9.59 -28.43
CA ALA A 40 -0.51 -9.65 -27.12
C ALA A 40 -0.67 -8.35 -26.30
N LEU A 41 -0.76 -7.21 -27.00
CA LEU A 41 -1.00 -5.89 -26.39
C LEU A 41 -2.32 -5.84 -25.60
N LEU A 42 -3.29 -6.66 -25.96
CA LEU A 42 -4.64 -6.71 -25.37
C LEU A 42 -4.77 -7.83 -24.33
N THR A 43 -4.18 -9.00 -24.57
CA THR A 43 -4.29 -10.18 -23.69
C THR A 43 -3.52 -10.00 -22.38
N VAL A 44 -2.31 -9.43 -22.44
CA VAL A 44 -1.44 -9.20 -21.27
C VAL A 44 -2.09 -8.31 -20.22
N PRO A 45 -2.59 -7.09 -20.53
CA PRO A 45 -3.19 -6.23 -19.50
C PRO A 45 -4.45 -6.85 -18.89
N VAL A 46 -5.21 -7.65 -19.63
CA VAL A 46 -6.40 -8.33 -19.07
C VAL A 46 -6.02 -9.52 -18.20
N ALA A 47 -5.05 -10.33 -18.61
CA ALA A 47 -4.48 -11.37 -17.77
C ALA A 47 -4.00 -10.79 -16.43
N VAL A 48 -3.29 -9.66 -16.48
CA VAL A 48 -2.83 -8.92 -15.29
C VAL A 48 -4.01 -8.39 -14.47
N ALA A 49 -5.01 -7.75 -15.09
CA ALA A 49 -6.17 -7.19 -14.39
C ALA A 49 -7.02 -8.27 -13.71
N LEU A 50 -7.27 -9.41 -14.38
CA LEU A 50 -7.98 -10.56 -13.82
C LEU A 50 -7.19 -11.21 -12.69
N ALA A 51 -5.88 -11.42 -12.87
CA ALA A 51 -5.00 -11.94 -11.83
C ALA A 51 -5.00 -11.03 -10.59
N LEU A 52 -4.91 -9.71 -10.77
CA LEU A 52 -5.03 -8.73 -9.69
C LEU A 52 -6.42 -8.77 -9.04
N GLY A 53 -7.50 -8.87 -9.82
CA GLY A 53 -8.87 -8.95 -9.31
C GLY A 53 -9.11 -10.19 -8.45
N VAL A 54 -8.68 -11.36 -8.92
CA VAL A 54 -8.74 -12.62 -8.18
C VAL A 54 -7.85 -12.54 -6.93
N THR A 55 -6.65 -11.97 -7.06
CA THR A 55 -5.74 -11.75 -5.93
C THR A 55 -6.41 -10.90 -4.84
N GLN A 56 -7.01 -9.77 -5.20
CA GLN A 56 -7.67 -8.86 -4.25
C GLN A 56 -8.90 -9.51 -3.60
N LEU A 57 -9.71 -10.25 -4.36
CA LEU A 57 -10.89 -10.96 -3.84
C LEU A 57 -10.50 -11.99 -2.77
N LEU A 58 -9.44 -12.76 -3.02
CA LEU A 58 -8.97 -13.78 -2.09
C LEU A 58 -8.19 -13.18 -0.91
N ALA A 59 -7.33 -12.19 -1.16
CA ALA A 59 -6.56 -11.50 -0.11
C ALA A 59 -7.46 -10.72 0.86
N ALA A 60 -8.58 -10.16 0.39
CA ALA A 60 -9.53 -9.46 1.24
C ALA A 60 -10.07 -10.35 2.37
N GLY A 61 -10.30 -11.64 2.10
CA GLY A 61 -10.73 -12.61 3.10
C GLY A 61 -9.65 -12.94 4.13
N MET A 62 -8.38 -13.00 3.70
CA MET A 62 -7.24 -13.33 4.57
C MET A 62 -6.85 -12.19 5.51
N VAL A 63 -6.98 -10.94 5.07
CA VAL A 63 -6.55 -9.75 5.83
C VAL A 63 -7.67 -9.16 6.70
N ALA A 64 -8.94 -9.50 6.42
CA ALA A 64 -10.08 -8.98 7.18
C ALA A 64 -9.99 -9.19 8.71
N PRO A 65 -9.58 -10.37 9.23
CA PRO A 65 -9.47 -10.58 10.68
C PRO A 65 -8.42 -9.67 11.33
N LEU A 66 -7.31 -9.39 10.66
CA LEU A 66 -6.25 -8.51 11.18
C LEU A 66 -6.73 -7.05 11.30
N ARG A 67 -7.51 -6.58 10.31
CA ARG A 67 -8.14 -5.25 10.38
C ARG A 67 -9.14 -5.17 11.54
N GLN A 68 -9.91 -6.23 11.76
CA GLN A 68 -10.83 -6.29 12.88
C GLN A 68 -10.11 -6.30 14.23
N MET A 69 -8.99 -7.02 14.36
CA MET A 69 -8.14 -6.97 15.57
C MET A 69 -7.63 -5.55 15.83
N THR A 70 -7.20 -4.83 14.79
CA THR A 70 -6.72 -3.45 14.94
C THR A 70 -7.83 -2.52 15.42
N ASP A 71 -9.03 -2.63 14.85
CA ASP A 71 -10.18 -1.83 15.28
C ASP A 71 -10.57 -2.11 16.73
N VAL A 72 -10.65 -3.40 17.11
CA VAL A 72 -10.96 -3.80 18.49
C VAL A 72 -9.88 -3.30 19.45
N ALA A 73 -8.60 -3.43 19.11
CA ALA A 73 -7.50 -2.92 19.93
C ALA A 73 -7.56 -1.39 20.10
N GLN A 74 -7.93 -0.64 19.06
CA GLN A 74 -8.12 0.81 19.15
C GLN A 74 -9.32 1.20 20.04
N ARG A 75 -10.38 0.39 20.06
CA ARG A 75 -11.51 0.58 20.98
C ARG A 75 -11.16 0.23 22.42
N MET A 76 -10.38 -0.83 22.63
CA MET A 76 -9.83 -1.18 23.95
C MET A 76 -8.93 -0.08 24.50
N ALA A 77 -8.11 0.57 23.65
CA ALA A 77 -7.30 1.72 24.05
C ALA A 77 -8.14 2.93 24.53
N ARG A 78 -9.44 2.95 24.23
CA ARG A 78 -10.41 3.95 24.70
C ARG A 78 -11.29 3.44 25.85
N GLY A 79 -11.03 2.25 26.37
CA GLY A 79 -11.74 1.64 27.51
C GLY A 79 -12.94 0.73 27.15
N ASP A 80 -13.18 0.44 25.87
CA ASP A 80 -14.20 -0.53 25.44
C ASP A 80 -13.59 -1.93 25.26
N TYR A 81 -13.70 -2.77 26.29
CA TYR A 81 -13.18 -4.15 26.32
C TYR A 81 -14.17 -5.20 25.79
N SER A 82 -15.39 -4.82 25.40
CA SER A 82 -16.43 -5.74 24.93
C SER A 82 -16.18 -6.30 23.52
N GLY A 83 -15.29 -5.65 22.77
CA GLY A 83 -14.97 -6.01 21.39
C GLY A 83 -14.40 -7.43 21.28
N ARG A 84 -14.89 -8.20 20.31
CA ARG A 84 -14.37 -9.54 19.98
C ARG A 84 -14.10 -9.68 18.49
N VAL A 85 -13.05 -10.43 18.17
CA VAL A 85 -12.68 -10.76 16.80
C VAL A 85 -13.37 -12.06 16.42
N ARG A 86 -14.23 -12.01 15.41
CA ARG A 86 -14.93 -13.19 14.88
C ARG A 86 -14.14 -13.70 13.69
N THR A 87 -13.50 -14.85 13.83
CA THR A 87 -12.80 -15.51 12.72
C THR A 87 -13.21 -16.97 12.64
N THR A 88 -13.30 -17.47 11.42
CA THR A 88 -13.43 -18.91 11.12
C THR A 88 -12.10 -19.51 10.64
N ALA A 89 -11.04 -18.70 10.60
CA ALA A 89 -9.74 -19.14 10.13
C ALA A 89 -9.09 -20.10 11.14
N THR A 90 -8.50 -21.16 10.63
CA THR A 90 -7.78 -22.22 11.36
C THR A 90 -6.26 -22.09 11.24
N ASP A 91 -5.79 -21.03 10.59
CA ASP A 91 -4.38 -20.74 10.36
C ASP A 91 -3.75 -19.95 11.52
N GLU A 92 -2.54 -19.44 11.32
CA GLU A 92 -1.82 -18.66 12.32
C GLU A 92 -2.58 -17.37 12.70
N VAL A 93 -3.38 -16.80 11.80
CA VAL A 93 -4.24 -15.64 12.08
C VAL A 93 -5.44 -16.07 12.93
N GLY A 94 -5.98 -17.26 12.68
CA GLY A 94 -6.97 -17.92 13.53
C GLY A 94 -6.50 -18.06 14.98
N ARG A 95 -5.30 -18.64 15.16
CA ARG A 95 -4.67 -18.78 16.48
C ARG A 95 -4.45 -17.44 17.17
N LEU A 96 -3.98 -16.44 16.43
CA LEU A 96 -3.81 -15.08 16.96
C LEU A 96 -5.14 -14.49 17.42
N ALA A 97 -6.24 -14.72 16.70
CA ALA A 97 -7.56 -14.25 17.11
C ALA A 97 -8.04 -14.87 18.41
N VAL A 98 -7.78 -16.17 18.61
CA VAL A 98 -8.10 -16.86 19.86
C VAL A 98 -7.31 -16.27 21.02
N ALA A 99 -5.99 -16.13 20.87
CA ALA A 99 -5.13 -15.52 21.89
C ALA A 99 -5.54 -14.06 22.19
N PHE A 100 -5.89 -13.29 21.15
CA PHE A 100 -6.37 -11.92 21.31
C PHE A 100 -7.70 -11.84 22.06
N ASN A 101 -8.66 -12.72 21.76
CA ASN A 101 -9.94 -12.77 22.46
C ASN A 101 -9.80 -13.23 23.93
N GLN A 102 -8.82 -14.08 24.23
CA GLN A 102 -8.49 -14.46 25.62
C GLN A 102 -7.96 -13.25 26.39
N MET A 103 -6.94 -12.56 25.88
CA MET A 103 -6.43 -11.33 26.49
C MET A 103 -7.53 -10.27 26.67
N ALA A 104 -8.43 -10.14 25.71
CA ALA A 104 -9.59 -9.24 25.79
C ALA A 104 -10.53 -9.59 26.95
N ALA A 105 -10.77 -10.88 27.19
CA ALA A 105 -11.61 -11.35 28.29
C ALA A 105 -10.92 -11.13 29.64
N ASP A 106 -9.61 -11.41 29.74
CA ASP A 106 -8.83 -11.19 30.96
C ASP A 106 -8.83 -9.70 31.36
N LEU A 107 -8.66 -8.80 30.39
CA LEU A 107 -8.73 -7.35 30.63
C LEU A 107 -10.11 -6.88 31.07
N GLU A 108 -11.17 -7.42 30.46
CA GLU A 108 -12.55 -7.10 30.85
C GLU A 108 -12.84 -7.55 32.28
N GLN A 109 -12.34 -8.73 32.67
CA GLN A 109 -12.46 -9.23 34.04
C GLN A 109 -11.74 -8.33 35.05
N VAL A 110 -10.47 -7.99 34.81
CA VAL A 110 -9.69 -7.10 35.70
C VAL A 110 -10.36 -5.74 35.85
N GLU A 111 -10.90 -5.17 34.77
CA GLU A 111 -11.61 -3.90 34.81
C GLU A 111 -12.96 -4.00 35.55
N ALA A 112 -13.66 -5.14 35.44
CA ALA A 112 -14.88 -5.40 36.20
C ALA A 112 -14.60 -5.51 37.71
N GLU A 113 -13.58 -6.29 38.10
CA GLU A 113 -13.13 -6.42 39.48
C GLU A 113 -12.72 -5.07 40.09
N ARG A 114 -11.99 -4.25 39.33
CA ARG A 114 -11.62 -2.89 39.73
C ARG A 114 -12.85 -2.01 40.00
N ARG A 115 -13.86 -2.05 39.13
CA ARG A 115 -15.08 -1.24 39.28
C ARG A 115 -15.90 -1.67 40.48
N ASP A 116 -16.02 -2.98 40.70
CA ASP A 116 -16.73 -3.55 41.84
C ASP A 116 -16.06 -3.16 43.17
N LEU A 117 -14.73 -3.18 43.21
CA LEU A 117 -13.96 -2.67 44.35
C LEU A 117 -14.25 -1.19 44.62
N ILE A 118 -14.19 -0.33 43.60
CA ILE A 118 -14.45 1.10 43.76
C ILE A 118 -15.89 1.35 44.24
N ALA A 119 -16.86 0.62 43.70
CA ALA A 119 -18.27 0.72 44.09
C ALA A 119 -18.47 0.33 45.56
N THR A 120 -17.90 -0.81 45.98
CA THR A 120 -18.01 -1.33 47.34
C THR A 120 -17.32 -0.41 48.35
N VAL A 121 -16.08 0.03 48.07
CA VAL A 121 -15.36 1.00 48.93
C VAL A 121 -16.16 2.30 49.08
N SER A 122 -16.75 2.80 47.99
CA SER A 122 -17.58 4.01 48.04
C SER A 122 -18.83 3.82 48.90
N HIS A 123 -19.43 2.63 48.89
CA HIS A 123 -20.62 2.31 49.67
C HIS A 123 -20.32 2.21 51.17
N GLU A 124 -19.24 1.50 51.51
CA GLU A 124 -18.82 1.28 52.91
C GLU A 124 -18.29 2.55 53.59
N LEU A 125 -17.74 3.50 52.83
CA LEU A 125 -17.35 4.81 53.35
C LEU A 125 -18.55 5.77 53.50
N ARG A 126 -19.54 5.71 52.59
CA ARG A 126 -20.68 6.64 52.59
C ARG A 126 -21.59 6.45 53.80
N THR A 127 -21.86 5.21 54.19
CA THR A 127 -22.79 4.88 55.28
C THR A 127 -22.37 5.48 56.64
N PRO A 128 -21.14 5.24 57.16
CA PRO A 128 -20.70 5.86 58.42
C PRO A 128 -20.55 7.38 58.30
N LEU A 129 -20.13 7.89 57.14
CA LEU A 129 -20.02 9.33 56.92
C LEU A 129 -21.40 10.01 57.01
N ALA A 130 -22.43 9.46 56.35
CA ALA A 130 -23.79 9.98 56.41
C ALA A 130 -24.37 9.90 57.84
N ALA A 131 -24.10 8.81 58.56
CA ALA A 131 -24.51 8.69 59.97
C ALA A 131 -23.83 9.75 60.86
N MET A 132 -22.53 9.98 60.67
CA MET A 132 -21.78 11.00 61.40
C MET A 132 -22.31 12.42 61.07
N THR A 133 -22.55 12.72 59.80
CA THR A 133 -23.14 14.00 59.37
C THR A 133 -24.52 14.21 59.98
N ALA A 134 -25.39 13.20 59.95
CA ALA A 134 -26.74 13.31 60.53
C ALA A 134 -26.71 13.57 62.05
N VAL A 135 -25.79 12.95 62.79
CA VAL A 135 -25.62 13.23 64.22
C VAL A 135 -25.13 14.66 64.44
N LEU A 136 -24.14 15.12 63.66
CA LEU A 136 -23.59 16.47 63.78
C LEU A 136 -24.59 17.57 63.36
N GLU A 137 -25.40 17.34 62.33
CA GLU A 137 -26.47 18.25 61.89
C GLU A 137 -27.55 18.39 62.97
N ASN A 138 -28.02 17.27 63.55
CA ASN A 138 -29.01 17.31 64.63
C ASN A 138 -28.50 18.05 65.89
N LEU A 139 -27.20 17.95 66.17
CA LEU A 139 -26.55 18.70 67.24
C LEU A 139 -26.45 20.20 66.91
N ALA A 140 -26.13 20.54 65.65
CA ALA A 140 -25.99 21.92 65.19
C ALA A 140 -27.35 22.66 65.12
N ASP A 141 -28.40 21.98 64.70
CA ASP A 141 -29.76 22.51 64.59
C ASP A 141 -30.48 22.59 65.95
N GLY A 142 -29.87 22.08 67.03
CA GLY A 142 -30.43 22.06 68.37
C GLY A 142 -31.59 21.07 68.56
N VAL A 143 -31.78 20.15 67.60
CA VAL A 143 -32.78 19.07 67.67
C VAL A 143 -32.41 18.07 68.78
N VAL A 144 -31.11 17.85 68.98
CA VAL A 144 -30.56 16.97 70.01
C VAL A 144 -29.56 17.76 70.87
N PRO A 145 -29.58 17.64 72.21
CA PRO A 145 -28.62 18.32 73.06
C PRO A 145 -27.21 17.75 72.86
N ALA A 146 -26.19 18.61 72.88
CA ALA A 146 -24.78 18.22 72.87
C ALA A 146 -24.35 17.62 74.22
N ASP A 147 -24.98 16.52 74.60
CA ASP A 147 -24.66 15.77 75.79
C ASP A 147 -23.49 14.78 75.52
N PRO A 148 -22.86 14.25 76.58
CA PRO A 148 -21.75 13.32 76.45
C PRO A 148 -22.09 12.05 75.65
N ALA A 149 -23.35 11.62 75.63
CA ALA A 149 -23.77 10.39 74.95
C ALA A 149 -23.79 10.56 73.43
N HIS A 150 -24.33 11.67 72.92
CA HIS A 150 -24.37 11.96 71.49
C HIS A 150 -22.99 12.32 70.92
N LEU A 151 -22.15 13.03 71.69
CA LEU A 151 -20.76 13.28 71.33
C LEU A 151 -19.93 12.00 71.30
N ALA A 152 -20.14 11.08 72.25
CA ALA A 152 -19.51 9.75 72.23
C ALA A 152 -19.97 8.92 71.02
N GLY A 153 -21.25 9.02 70.62
CA GLY A 153 -21.76 8.38 69.42
C GLY A 153 -21.09 8.90 68.13
N ALA A 154 -20.94 10.21 68.00
CA ALA A 154 -20.23 10.82 66.86
C ALA A 154 -18.75 10.43 66.83
N LEU A 155 -18.09 10.39 67.99
CA LEU A 155 -16.70 9.95 68.11
C LEU A 155 -16.54 8.49 67.70
N ALA A 156 -17.41 7.59 68.17
CA ALA A 156 -17.38 6.17 67.80
C ALA A 156 -17.54 5.95 66.29
N GLN A 157 -18.38 6.75 65.61
CA GLN A 157 -18.49 6.70 64.14
C GLN A 157 -17.23 7.20 63.43
N ALA A 158 -16.59 8.26 63.95
CA ALA A 158 -15.33 8.77 63.42
C ALA A 158 -14.18 7.75 63.58
N GLU A 159 -14.11 7.07 64.72
CA GLU A 159 -13.14 6.00 64.97
C GLU A 159 -13.38 4.80 64.04
N ARG A 160 -14.64 4.39 63.86
CA ARG A 160 -14.98 3.33 62.90
C ARG A 160 -14.57 3.67 61.46
N LEU A 161 -14.75 4.92 61.03
CA LEU A 161 -14.31 5.38 59.71
C LEU A 161 -12.77 5.38 59.58
N ARG A 162 -12.06 5.84 60.62
CA ARG A 162 -10.60 5.82 60.68
C ARG A 162 -10.06 4.40 60.53
N ASP A 163 -10.65 3.45 61.24
CA ASP A 163 -10.20 2.06 61.24
C ASP A 163 -10.50 1.41 59.88
N LEU A 164 -11.66 1.67 59.26
CA LEU A 164 -11.96 1.22 57.90
C LEU A 164 -11.00 1.78 56.85
N VAL A 165 -10.59 3.05 56.95
CA VAL A 165 -9.59 3.65 56.06
C VAL A 165 -8.20 3.02 56.28
N ALA A 166 -7.83 2.73 57.53
CA ALA A 166 -6.58 2.05 57.84
C ALA A 166 -6.53 0.64 57.23
N ASP A 167 -7.61 -0.14 57.39
CA ASP A 167 -7.77 -1.47 56.80
C ASP A 167 -7.67 -1.44 55.26
N LEU A 168 -8.28 -0.44 54.62
CA LEU A 168 -8.21 -0.26 53.15
C LEU A 168 -6.81 0.10 52.65
N LEU A 169 -6.11 0.99 53.35
CA LEU A 169 -4.74 1.38 53.01
C LEU A 169 -3.77 0.22 53.20
N GLU A 170 -4.01 -0.59 54.22
CA GLU A 170 -3.27 -1.81 54.44
C GLU A 170 -3.48 -2.78 53.29
N LEU A 171 -4.73 -3.13 52.98
CA LEU A 171 -5.10 -3.99 51.86
C LEU A 171 -4.48 -3.54 50.53
N SER A 172 -4.50 -2.24 50.23
CA SER A 172 -3.88 -1.69 49.02
C SER A 172 -2.36 -1.90 48.97
N ARG A 173 -1.67 -1.80 50.11
CA ARG A 173 -0.23 -2.11 50.22
C ARG A 173 0.05 -3.61 50.08
N LEU A 174 -0.89 -4.45 50.53
CA LEU A 174 -0.84 -5.92 50.35
C LEU A 174 -0.92 -6.28 48.87
N GLU A 175 -1.92 -5.75 48.13
CA GLU A 175 -2.13 -6.04 46.70
C GLU A 175 -0.97 -5.57 45.81
N ALA A 176 -0.29 -4.49 46.21
CA ALA A 176 0.88 -3.99 45.49
C ALA A 176 2.11 -4.90 45.67
N GLY A 177 2.05 -5.94 46.50
CA GLY A 177 3.16 -6.87 46.77
C GLY A 177 4.33 -6.22 47.51
N VAL A 178 4.11 -5.08 48.19
CA VAL A 178 5.18 -4.24 48.77
C VAL A 178 5.59 -4.71 50.16
N ILE A 179 4.84 -5.64 50.78
CA ILE A 179 5.07 -6.05 52.17
C ILE A 179 6.01 -7.25 52.22
N ARG A 180 7.23 -6.99 52.69
CA ARG A 180 8.24 -8.02 52.99
C ARG A 180 8.13 -8.40 54.46
N LEU A 181 8.00 -9.70 54.76
CA LEU A 181 8.01 -10.20 56.13
C LEU A 181 9.39 -10.03 56.77
N GLU A 182 9.42 -9.67 58.05
CA GLU A 182 10.62 -9.73 58.90
C GLU A 182 10.48 -10.86 59.93
N PRO A 183 10.69 -12.13 59.52
CA PRO A 183 10.52 -13.26 60.43
C PRO A 183 11.55 -13.23 61.57
N ARG A 184 11.07 -13.43 62.79
CA ARG A 184 11.87 -13.57 64.01
C ARG A 184 11.35 -14.77 64.81
N ASP A 185 12.17 -15.26 65.72
CA ASP A 185 11.75 -16.29 66.68
C ASP A 185 10.81 -15.65 67.70
N VAL A 186 9.57 -16.11 67.74
CA VAL A 186 8.48 -15.57 68.56
C VAL A 186 7.97 -16.65 69.51
N GLU A 187 7.99 -16.36 70.80
CA GLU A 187 7.33 -17.20 71.81
C GLU A 187 5.81 -17.00 71.71
N LEU A 188 5.10 -18.01 71.19
CA LEU A 188 3.69 -17.87 70.80
C LEU A 188 2.77 -17.63 72.00
N ALA A 189 3.07 -18.26 73.15
CA ALA A 189 2.30 -18.08 74.38
C ALA A 189 2.29 -16.62 74.86
N THR A 190 3.44 -15.93 74.78
CA THR A 190 3.59 -14.53 75.16
C THR A 190 2.78 -13.61 74.24
N VAL A 191 2.87 -13.81 72.92
CA VAL A 191 2.13 -12.98 71.96
C VAL A 191 0.62 -13.18 72.07
N VAL A 192 0.16 -14.44 72.22
CA VAL A 192 -1.28 -14.73 72.40
C VAL A 192 -1.79 -14.11 73.70
N ALA A 193 -1.05 -14.24 74.81
CA ALA A 193 -1.43 -13.63 76.09
C ALA A 193 -1.54 -12.10 75.99
N ASP A 194 -0.61 -11.45 75.27
CA ASP A 194 -0.66 -10.02 75.02
C ASP A 194 -1.88 -9.61 74.19
N CYS A 195 -2.19 -10.35 73.11
CA CYS A 195 -3.35 -10.08 72.27
C CYS A 195 -4.66 -10.29 73.05
N VAL A 196 -4.74 -11.33 73.88
CA VAL A 196 -5.91 -11.58 74.74
C VAL A 196 -6.09 -10.43 75.74
N ARG A 197 -5.02 -9.92 76.37
CA ARG A 197 -5.10 -8.76 77.26
C ARG A 197 -5.59 -7.50 76.54
N GLU A 198 -5.11 -7.31 75.31
CA GLU A 198 -5.49 -6.19 74.43
C GLU A 198 -6.98 -6.25 74.07
N VAL A 199 -7.47 -7.39 73.58
CA VAL A 199 -8.89 -7.56 73.22
C VAL A 199 -9.81 -7.51 74.45
N ALA A 200 -9.36 -8.03 75.60
CA ALA A 200 -10.12 -7.98 76.86
C ALA A 200 -10.25 -6.56 77.44
N HIS A 201 -9.24 -5.69 77.28
CA HIS A 201 -9.29 -4.30 77.74
C HIS A 201 -10.22 -3.40 76.92
N ALA A 202 -10.60 -3.81 75.71
CA ALA A 202 -11.53 -3.09 74.84
C ALA A 202 -13.01 -3.14 75.31
N GLY A 203 -13.27 -3.48 76.59
CA GLY A 203 -14.58 -3.34 77.24
C GLY A 203 -15.53 -4.54 77.10
N ARG A 204 -15.03 -5.77 76.93
CA ARG A 204 -15.85 -6.96 76.64
C ARG A 204 -15.80 -8.00 77.76
N THR A 205 -16.97 -8.44 78.24
CA THR A 205 -17.17 -9.44 79.30
C THR A 205 -17.10 -10.87 78.76
N THR A 206 -16.04 -11.23 78.04
CA THR A 206 -15.83 -12.60 77.55
C THR A 206 -14.52 -13.14 78.10
N SER A 207 -14.55 -14.31 78.74
CA SER A 207 -13.34 -14.96 79.24
C SER A 207 -12.60 -15.68 78.11
N TYR A 208 -11.27 -15.71 78.17
CA TYR A 208 -10.43 -16.43 77.21
C TYR A 208 -9.70 -17.53 77.96
N ASP A 209 -9.81 -18.77 77.48
CA ASP A 209 -9.13 -19.94 78.04
C ASP A 209 -8.01 -20.35 77.07
N VAL A 210 -6.76 -20.09 77.46
CA VAL A 210 -5.58 -20.26 76.61
C VAL A 210 -4.78 -21.47 77.06
N THR A 211 -4.70 -22.49 76.21
CA THR A 211 -3.92 -23.71 76.43
C THR A 211 -2.83 -23.83 75.36
N ILE A 212 -1.64 -23.30 75.65
CA ILE A 212 -0.47 -23.31 74.76
C ILE A 212 0.74 -23.79 75.55
N ALA A 213 1.57 -24.65 74.97
CA ALA A 213 2.84 -25.06 75.58
C ALA A 213 3.77 -23.84 75.72
N SER A 214 4.31 -23.61 76.92
CA SER A 214 5.08 -22.40 77.24
C SER A 214 6.41 -22.28 76.49
N ASP A 215 6.91 -23.35 75.88
CA ASP A 215 8.15 -23.43 75.13
C ASP A 215 7.95 -23.37 73.60
N LEU A 216 6.72 -23.14 73.13
CA LEU A 216 6.42 -23.08 71.69
C LEU A 216 6.94 -21.79 71.06
N VAL A 217 8.10 -21.88 70.39
CA VAL A 217 8.71 -20.81 69.60
C VAL A 217 8.43 -21.04 68.12
N VAL A 218 7.93 -20.01 67.43
CA VAL A 218 7.58 -20.05 66.00
C VAL A 218 8.32 -18.96 65.24
N SER A 219 8.70 -19.21 63.98
CA SER A 219 9.28 -18.20 63.11
C SER A 219 8.17 -17.40 62.43
N ALA A 220 8.00 -16.13 62.81
CA ALA A 220 6.96 -15.27 62.26
C ALA A 220 7.35 -13.80 62.35
N ASP A 221 6.71 -12.94 61.55
CA ASP A 221 6.80 -11.49 61.75
C ASP A 221 5.94 -11.11 62.97
N PRO A 222 6.53 -10.60 64.07
CA PRO A 222 5.81 -10.37 65.32
C PRO A 222 4.65 -9.37 65.17
N ALA A 223 4.81 -8.35 64.32
CA ALA A 223 3.80 -7.32 64.14
C ALA A 223 2.61 -7.86 63.34
N ARG A 224 2.88 -8.64 62.29
CA ARG A 224 1.84 -9.26 61.45
C ARG A 224 1.13 -10.39 62.17
N LEU A 225 1.87 -11.21 62.92
CA LEU A 225 1.27 -12.27 63.72
C LEU A 225 0.34 -11.70 64.79
N ARG A 226 0.75 -10.64 65.51
CA ARG A 226 -0.13 -9.92 66.45
C ARG A 226 -1.41 -9.45 65.75
N GLN A 227 -1.28 -8.84 64.58
CA GLN A 227 -2.42 -8.34 63.82
C GLN A 227 -3.42 -9.45 63.44
N LEU A 228 -2.94 -10.58 62.92
CA LEU A 228 -3.77 -11.76 62.65
C LEU A 228 -4.51 -12.20 63.91
N LEU A 229 -3.78 -12.35 65.02
CA LEU A 229 -4.34 -12.83 66.29
C LEU A 229 -5.37 -11.87 66.87
N VAL A 230 -5.12 -10.56 66.85
CA VAL A 230 -6.09 -9.54 67.30
C VAL A 230 -7.37 -9.63 66.46
N ASN A 231 -7.27 -9.73 65.13
CA ASN A 231 -8.44 -9.82 64.26
C ASN A 231 -9.27 -11.10 64.50
N VAL A 232 -8.60 -12.23 64.71
CA VAL A 232 -9.26 -13.51 64.99
C VAL A 232 -9.91 -13.52 66.38
N LEU A 233 -9.19 -13.07 67.41
CA LEU A 233 -9.65 -13.08 68.81
C LEU A 233 -10.75 -12.05 69.06
N ASP A 234 -10.67 -10.89 68.41
CA ASP A 234 -11.73 -9.88 68.40
C ASP A 234 -13.00 -10.42 67.71
N ASN A 235 -12.85 -11.13 66.58
CA ASN A 235 -13.99 -11.76 65.92
C ASN A 235 -14.65 -12.84 66.78
N ALA A 236 -13.86 -13.73 67.37
CA ALA A 236 -14.36 -14.79 68.27
C ALA A 236 -15.04 -14.20 69.52
N GLY A 237 -14.45 -13.16 70.11
CA GLY A 237 -15.01 -12.47 71.28
C GLY A 237 -16.33 -11.75 71.01
N ARG A 238 -16.53 -11.19 69.81
CA ARG A 238 -17.78 -10.52 69.38
C ARG A 238 -18.96 -11.48 69.23
N HIS A 239 -18.71 -12.71 68.81
CA HIS A 239 -19.76 -13.69 68.49
C HIS A 239 -20.01 -14.71 69.61
N SER A 240 -19.12 -14.79 70.60
CA SER A 240 -19.32 -15.66 71.76
C SER A 240 -20.34 -15.07 72.75
N PRO A 241 -21.26 -15.89 73.32
CA PRO A 241 -22.13 -15.48 74.42
C PRO A 241 -21.32 -15.08 75.68
N SER A 242 -21.84 -14.15 76.49
CA SER A 242 -21.14 -13.56 77.65
C SER A 242 -20.73 -14.55 78.74
N ASP A 243 -21.39 -15.71 78.82
CA ASP A 243 -21.13 -16.74 79.84
C ASP A 243 -20.25 -17.90 79.31
N SER A 244 -19.68 -17.77 78.11
CA SER A 244 -18.87 -18.81 77.47
C SER A 244 -17.45 -18.33 77.18
N PRO A 245 -16.40 -19.06 77.65
CA PRO A 245 -15.04 -18.73 77.28
C PRO A 245 -14.77 -19.01 75.80
N VAL A 246 -13.92 -18.18 75.18
CA VAL A 246 -13.27 -18.49 73.89
C VAL A 246 -12.04 -19.33 74.18
N HIS A 247 -11.96 -20.53 73.60
CA HIS A 247 -10.83 -21.43 73.80
C HIS A 247 -9.77 -21.18 72.73
N VAL A 248 -8.51 -20.98 73.14
CA VAL A 248 -7.36 -20.81 72.24
C VAL A 248 -6.36 -21.92 72.53
N THR A 249 -6.13 -22.80 71.57
CA THR A 249 -5.16 -23.89 71.66
C THR A 249 -4.13 -23.77 70.55
N ALA A 250 -2.88 -24.10 70.85
CA ALA A 250 -1.84 -24.11 69.82
C ALA A 250 -0.85 -25.25 70.07
N GLY A 251 -0.25 -25.74 68.99
CA GLY A 251 0.73 -26.82 69.04
C GLY A 251 1.65 -26.83 67.83
N ALA A 252 2.74 -27.58 67.94
CA ALA A 252 3.63 -27.89 66.83
C ALA A 252 3.46 -29.36 66.42
N ALA A 253 3.45 -29.60 65.11
CA ALA A 253 3.68 -30.90 64.50
C ALA A 253 5.09 -30.95 63.90
N VAL A 254 5.44 -32.00 63.17
CA VAL A 254 6.80 -32.22 62.64
C VAL A 254 7.21 -31.15 61.60
N ASP A 255 6.26 -30.64 60.84
CA ASP A 255 6.47 -29.79 59.66
C ASP A 255 5.75 -28.43 59.71
N HIS A 256 4.89 -28.22 60.70
CA HIS A 256 4.09 -27.01 60.87
C HIS A 256 3.74 -26.74 62.33
N TRP A 257 3.33 -25.52 62.64
CA TRP A 257 2.61 -25.19 63.86
C TRP A 257 1.17 -24.79 63.52
N TRP A 258 0.28 -24.93 64.49
CA TRP A 258 -1.12 -24.62 64.33
C TRP A 258 -1.65 -23.89 65.55
N LEU A 259 -2.69 -23.09 65.33
CA LEU A 259 -3.43 -22.39 66.37
C LEU A 259 -4.92 -22.49 66.06
N GLU A 260 -5.71 -22.92 67.04
CA GLU A 260 -7.15 -23.06 66.95
C GLU A 260 -7.83 -22.09 67.92
N VAL A 261 -8.81 -21.35 67.41
CA VAL A 261 -9.67 -20.47 68.19
C VAL A 261 -11.11 -20.98 68.06
N VAL A 262 -11.72 -21.30 69.20
CA VAL A 262 -13.07 -21.86 69.28
C VAL A 262 -13.96 -20.94 70.10
N ASP A 263 -15.01 -20.41 69.46
CA ASP A 263 -16.10 -19.72 70.15
C ASP A 263 -17.33 -20.63 70.28
N ARG A 264 -18.32 -20.21 71.08
CA ARG A 264 -19.64 -20.87 71.20
C ARG A 264 -20.78 -20.01 70.66
N GLY A 265 -20.48 -19.19 69.65
CA GLY A 265 -21.45 -18.36 68.96
C GLY A 265 -22.42 -19.14 68.08
N PRO A 266 -23.16 -18.46 67.19
CA PRO A 266 -24.07 -19.12 66.24
C PRO A 266 -23.33 -20.01 65.21
N GLY A 267 -22.01 -19.85 65.07
CA GLY A 267 -21.21 -20.50 64.04
C GLY A 267 -21.41 -19.89 62.66
N VAL A 268 -20.60 -20.33 61.69
CA VAL A 268 -20.68 -19.88 60.29
C VAL A 268 -21.24 -21.01 59.42
N PRO A 269 -22.33 -20.79 58.65
CA PRO A 269 -22.88 -21.78 57.72
C PRO A 269 -21.83 -22.30 56.74
N ALA A 270 -21.89 -23.59 56.38
CA ALA A 270 -20.88 -24.23 55.54
C ALA A 270 -20.67 -23.50 54.19
N ASP A 271 -21.75 -22.96 53.60
CA ASP A 271 -21.72 -22.25 52.32
C ASP A 271 -21.06 -20.85 52.41
N ASP A 272 -21.00 -20.27 53.62
CA ASP A 272 -20.49 -18.92 53.85
C ASP A 272 -19.06 -18.89 54.45
N ARG A 273 -18.55 -20.03 54.93
CA ARG A 273 -17.21 -20.16 55.56
C ARG A 273 -16.05 -19.66 54.70
N GLU A 274 -16.15 -19.76 53.37
CA GLU A 274 -15.13 -19.23 52.47
C GLU A 274 -15.39 -17.76 52.09
N ARG A 275 -16.67 -17.36 52.06
CA ARG A 275 -17.09 -15.99 51.73
C ARG A 275 -16.74 -14.98 52.81
N VAL A 276 -16.75 -15.38 54.09
CA VAL A 276 -16.36 -14.51 55.23
C VAL A 276 -14.88 -14.10 55.22
N PHE A 277 -14.04 -14.79 54.43
CA PHE A 277 -12.65 -14.36 54.20
C PHE A 277 -12.49 -13.45 52.96
N GLN A 278 -13.55 -13.24 52.18
CA GLN A 278 -13.56 -12.27 51.09
C GLN A 278 -13.71 -10.85 51.65
N ARG A 279 -13.29 -9.86 50.86
CA ARG A 279 -13.38 -8.44 51.23
C ARG A 279 -14.83 -8.07 51.49
N PHE A 280 -15.10 -7.43 52.63
CA PHE A 280 -16.45 -7.01 53.01
C PHE A 280 -17.45 -8.18 53.17
N GLY A 281 -16.96 -9.41 53.28
CA GLY A 281 -17.78 -10.58 53.59
C GLY A 281 -18.38 -10.41 54.99
N THR A 282 -19.65 -10.05 55.06
CA THR A 282 -20.36 -9.84 56.33
C THR A 282 -21.44 -10.89 56.53
N ASP A 283 -21.53 -11.41 57.74
CA ASP A 283 -22.73 -12.05 58.27
C ASP A 283 -23.75 -10.97 58.68
N ALA A 284 -25.04 -11.29 58.55
CA ALA A 284 -26.19 -10.38 58.64
C ALA A 284 -26.40 -9.65 59.99
N THR A 285 -25.50 -9.80 60.97
CA THR A 285 -25.64 -9.29 62.35
C THR A 285 -24.83 -8.02 62.65
N GLY A 286 -24.20 -7.39 61.66
CA GLY A 286 -23.92 -5.95 61.65
C GLY A 286 -23.06 -5.40 62.79
N GLY A 287 -21.75 -5.68 62.79
CA GLY A 287 -20.83 -5.16 63.82
C GLY A 287 -19.36 -4.91 63.43
N GLY A 288 -18.93 -5.13 62.18
CA GLY A 288 -17.52 -4.97 61.77
C GLY A 288 -17.34 -4.45 60.34
N THR A 289 -16.08 -4.17 59.94
CA THR A 289 -15.70 -3.68 58.60
C THR A 289 -15.68 -4.79 57.53
N GLY A 290 -15.82 -6.07 57.92
CA GLY A 290 -15.73 -7.21 57.01
C GLY A 290 -14.33 -7.41 56.38
N LEU A 291 -13.31 -6.67 56.86
CA LEU A 291 -11.93 -6.72 56.36
C LEU A 291 -11.01 -7.52 57.29
N GLY A 292 -11.31 -7.61 58.59
CA GLY A 292 -10.43 -8.21 59.59
C GLY A 292 -10.06 -9.68 59.34
N LEU A 293 -11.04 -10.53 59.01
CA LEU A 293 -10.77 -11.95 58.69
C LEU A 293 -10.07 -12.13 57.34
N ALA A 294 -10.36 -11.27 56.36
CA ALA A 294 -9.64 -11.26 55.08
C ALA A 294 -8.15 -10.92 55.27
N VAL A 295 -7.85 -9.90 56.11
CA VAL A 295 -6.48 -9.55 56.50
C VAL A 295 -5.82 -10.69 57.27
N ALA A 296 -6.52 -11.33 58.21
CA ALA A 296 -6.00 -12.46 58.98
C ALA A 296 -5.63 -13.66 58.08
N ARG A 297 -6.48 -13.99 57.10
CA ARG A 297 -6.20 -15.07 56.15
C ARG A 297 -5.01 -14.75 55.25
N TRP A 298 -4.92 -13.52 54.77
CA TRP A 298 -3.79 -13.11 53.94
C TRP A 298 -2.47 -13.10 54.72
N VAL A 299 -2.47 -12.65 55.99
CA VAL A 299 -1.28 -12.74 56.85
C VAL A 299 -0.86 -14.19 57.07
N ALA A 300 -1.81 -15.13 57.21
CA ALA A 300 -1.49 -16.55 57.28
C ALA A 300 -0.82 -17.03 55.98
N GLU A 301 -1.35 -16.65 54.82
CA GLU A 301 -0.81 -16.98 53.50
C GLU A 301 0.59 -16.38 53.27
N LEU A 302 0.85 -15.15 53.74
CA LEU A 302 2.18 -14.54 53.71
C LEU A 302 3.22 -15.38 54.47
N HIS A 303 2.84 -15.99 55.59
CA HIS A 303 3.70 -16.88 56.36
C HIS A 303 3.78 -18.31 55.76
N GLY A 304 3.24 -18.51 54.55
CA GLY A 304 3.18 -19.81 53.87
C GLY A 304 2.11 -20.75 54.44
N GLY A 305 1.22 -20.25 55.29
CA GLY A 305 0.17 -20.99 55.97
C GLY A 305 -1.22 -20.79 55.39
N THR A 306 -2.24 -21.30 56.09
CA THR A 306 -3.66 -21.14 55.74
C THR A 306 -4.51 -20.92 57.00
N LEU A 307 -5.57 -20.13 56.87
CA LEU A 307 -6.58 -19.89 57.91
C LEU A 307 -7.95 -20.34 57.40
N ARG A 308 -8.61 -21.25 58.11
CA ARG A 308 -9.88 -21.84 57.67
C ARG A 308 -10.82 -22.12 58.82
N PHE A 309 -12.12 -22.16 58.54
CA PHE A 309 -13.09 -22.76 59.46
C PHE A 309 -13.07 -24.28 59.35
N THR A 310 -13.08 -24.97 60.48
CA THR A 310 -13.28 -26.43 60.54
C THR A 310 -14.61 -26.74 61.21
N ASP A 311 -15.09 -27.96 61.03
CA ASP A 311 -16.35 -28.36 61.64
C ASP A 311 -16.26 -28.30 63.17
N PRO A 312 -17.31 -27.77 63.85
CA PRO A 312 -17.38 -27.83 65.30
C PRO A 312 -17.39 -29.28 65.77
N ALA A 313 -16.99 -29.53 67.03
CA ALA A 313 -17.01 -30.86 67.61
C ALA A 313 -18.43 -31.49 67.49
N PRO A 314 -18.56 -32.82 67.37
CA PRO A 314 -19.87 -33.48 67.27
C PRO A 314 -20.80 -33.08 68.43
N GLY A 315 -21.90 -32.41 68.12
CA GLY A 315 -22.85 -31.87 69.11
C GLY A 315 -22.51 -30.49 69.69
N GLY A 316 -21.43 -29.85 69.22
CA GLY A 316 -21.01 -28.51 69.59
C GLY A 316 -21.69 -27.42 68.75
N THR A 317 -21.87 -26.24 69.36
CA THR A 317 -22.32 -24.99 68.72
C THR A 317 -21.13 -24.01 68.69
N GLY A 318 -21.04 -23.15 67.68
CA GLY A 318 -19.95 -22.16 67.55
C GLY A 318 -19.10 -22.28 66.29
N ALA A 319 -18.15 -21.35 66.14
CA ALA A 319 -17.17 -21.38 65.06
C ALA A 319 -15.80 -21.86 65.56
N ARG A 320 -15.14 -22.70 64.75
CA ARG A 320 -13.78 -23.17 64.99
C ARG A 320 -12.88 -22.69 63.87
N LEU A 321 -11.98 -21.77 64.20
CA LEU A 321 -11.02 -21.22 63.26
C LEU A 321 -9.66 -21.90 63.48
N HIS A 322 -9.09 -22.47 62.43
CA HIS A 322 -7.85 -23.21 62.48
C HIS A 322 -6.80 -22.54 61.58
N LEU A 323 -5.74 -22.02 62.20
CA LEU A 323 -4.53 -21.52 61.57
C LEU A 323 -3.53 -22.67 61.44
N HIS A 324 -2.94 -22.82 60.26
CA HIS A 324 -1.89 -23.78 59.96
C HIS A 324 -0.73 -23.05 59.29
N VAL A 325 0.50 -23.14 59.80
CA VAL A 325 1.67 -22.43 59.26
C VAL A 325 2.90 -23.34 59.29
N PRO A 326 3.65 -23.50 58.18
CA PRO A 326 4.84 -24.35 58.14
C PRO A 326 5.95 -23.85 59.08
N LEU A 327 6.74 -24.78 59.66
CA LEU A 327 7.85 -24.48 60.58
C LEU A 327 9.04 -23.79 59.90
N ALA A 328 9.16 -23.95 58.58
CA ALA A 328 10.12 -23.24 57.75
C ALA A 328 9.36 -22.47 56.67
N LEU A 329 9.61 -21.17 56.56
CA LEU A 329 9.17 -20.40 55.40
C LEU A 329 9.75 -21.08 54.14
N PRO A 330 8.96 -21.30 53.07
CA PRO A 330 9.51 -21.80 51.82
C PRO A 330 10.66 -20.89 51.39
N GLN A 331 11.88 -21.43 51.29
CA GLN A 331 12.95 -20.72 50.60
C GLN A 331 12.49 -20.56 49.16
N GLU A 332 12.19 -19.31 48.80
CA GLU A 332 11.82 -18.94 47.44
C GLU A 332 12.92 -19.44 46.50
N SER A 333 12.57 -20.40 45.67
CA SER A 333 13.41 -20.82 44.55
C SER A 333 13.54 -19.60 43.66
N VAL A 334 14.76 -19.08 43.55
CA VAL A 334 15.08 -17.95 42.68
C VAL A 334 14.77 -18.35 41.23
N VAL A 335 13.55 -18.07 40.79
CA VAL A 335 13.24 -17.91 39.37
C VAL A 335 13.99 -16.65 38.93
N PRO A 336 14.78 -16.67 37.84
CA PRO A 336 15.53 -15.50 37.41
C PRO A 336 14.54 -14.36 37.16
N ALA A 337 14.73 -13.27 37.91
CA ALA A 337 13.97 -12.04 37.76
C ALA A 337 13.98 -11.61 36.29
N VAL A 338 12.80 -11.54 35.68
CA VAL A 338 12.58 -10.62 34.57
C VAL A 338 12.91 -9.24 35.13
N PRO A 339 13.84 -8.47 34.53
CA PRO A 339 14.24 -7.20 35.09
C PRO A 339 13.02 -6.29 35.19
N PRO A 340 12.88 -5.50 36.28
CA PRO A 340 11.83 -4.51 36.38
C PRO A 340 11.93 -3.57 35.19
N ALA A 341 10.80 -3.34 34.53
CA ALA A 341 10.69 -2.32 33.49
C ALA A 341 11.29 -1.03 34.05
N THR A 342 12.33 -0.57 33.36
CA THR A 342 13.12 0.60 33.68
C THR A 342 12.19 1.79 33.90
N HIS A 343 12.39 2.49 35.00
CA HIS A 343 11.95 3.87 35.29
C HIS A 343 10.98 4.49 34.27
N ALA A 344 9.76 4.76 34.73
CA ALA A 344 9.00 5.88 34.20
C ALA A 344 9.88 7.16 34.26
N PRO A 345 9.89 7.99 33.21
CA PRO A 345 10.78 9.14 33.11
C PRO A 345 10.41 10.23 34.13
N ALA A 346 11.42 11.01 34.50
CA ALA A 346 11.35 12.24 35.30
C ALA A 346 10.18 13.17 34.89
N PRO A 347 9.68 14.04 35.80
CA PRO A 347 8.66 15.03 35.47
C PRO A 347 9.11 15.83 34.25
N THR A 348 8.32 15.69 33.19
CA THR A 348 8.59 16.24 31.88
C THR A 348 8.66 17.76 32.00
N ALA A 349 9.72 18.34 31.46
CA ALA A 349 9.74 19.76 31.12
C ALA A 349 8.43 20.11 30.41
N THR A 350 7.76 21.16 30.87
CA THR A 350 6.62 21.77 30.18
C THR A 350 6.94 21.85 28.69
N PRO A 351 6.19 21.16 27.81
CA PRO A 351 6.36 21.36 26.39
C PRO A 351 6.03 22.82 26.10
N ARG A 352 6.94 23.52 25.41
CA ARG A 352 6.59 24.78 24.75
C ARG A 352 5.28 24.55 23.99
N PRO A 353 4.32 25.49 24.00
CA PRO A 353 3.15 25.37 23.15
C PRO A 353 3.64 25.40 21.70
N ASP A 354 3.76 24.22 21.10
CA ASP A 354 3.71 24.09 19.65
C ASP A 354 2.42 24.78 19.22
N GLY A 355 2.55 25.76 18.31
CA GLY A 355 1.41 26.46 17.74
C GLY A 355 0.34 25.49 17.24
N PRO A 356 -0.91 25.95 17.05
CA PRO A 356 -2.05 25.08 16.83
C PRO A 356 -1.77 24.05 15.73
N ARG A 357 -1.48 22.81 16.13
CA ARG A 357 -1.48 21.68 15.22
C ARG A 357 -2.90 21.57 14.73
N GLY A 358 -3.08 21.79 13.42
CA GLY A 358 -4.38 21.65 12.77
C GLY A 358 -5.02 20.30 13.11
N PRO A 359 -6.35 20.18 13.03
CA PRO A 359 -7.07 18.98 13.42
C PRO A 359 -6.41 17.75 12.78
N VAL A 360 -5.93 16.83 13.63
CA VAL A 360 -5.43 15.52 13.20
C VAL A 360 -6.62 14.82 12.55
N GLY A 361 -6.62 14.76 11.23
CA GLY A 361 -7.64 14.05 10.47
C GLY A 361 -7.69 12.57 10.90
N PRO A 362 -8.81 11.86 10.64
CA PRO A 362 -8.91 10.44 10.94
C PRO A 362 -7.71 9.69 10.34
N PRO A 363 -7.18 8.65 11.02
CA PRO A 363 -6.04 7.90 10.51
C PRO A 363 -6.36 7.38 9.11
N GLN A 364 -5.54 7.78 8.13
CA GLN A 364 -5.70 7.37 6.73
C GLN A 364 -5.55 5.85 6.64
N GLN A 365 -6.55 5.16 6.08
CA GLN A 365 -6.57 3.70 5.96
C GLN A 365 -6.47 3.26 4.49
N GLY A 366 -5.85 2.11 4.23
CA GLY A 366 -5.80 1.51 2.89
C GLY A 366 -4.95 2.31 1.89
N MET A 367 -5.46 2.56 0.69
CA MET A 367 -4.73 3.27 -0.37
C MET A 367 -4.40 4.72 -0.01
N ASP A 368 -5.16 5.35 0.90
CA ASP A 368 -4.88 6.72 1.35
C ASP A 368 -3.61 6.77 2.21
N ALA A 369 -3.24 5.71 2.92
CA ALA A 369 -1.97 5.65 3.66
C ALA A 369 -0.76 5.52 2.72
N LEU A 370 -0.91 4.82 1.59
CA LEU A 370 0.16 4.60 0.60
C LEU A 370 0.32 5.79 -0.34
N PHE A 371 -0.79 6.38 -0.81
CA PHE A 371 -0.79 7.39 -1.84
C PHE A 371 -1.26 8.77 -1.35
N GLY A 372 -1.79 8.94 -0.14
CA GLY A 372 -2.49 10.18 0.25
C GLY A 372 -1.65 11.46 0.24
N SER A 373 -0.36 11.36 0.54
CA SER A 373 0.59 12.50 0.46
C SER A 373 0.93 12.87 -0.98
N PHE A 374 1.09 11.86 -1.84
CA PHE A 374 1.41 11.99 -3.27
C PHE A 374 0.18 12.27 -4.14
N TRP A 375 -1.01 11.82 -3.73
CA TRP A 375 -2.24 11.76 -4.50
C TRP A 375 -3.46 12.11 -3.63
N PRO A 376 -3.60 13.40 -3.28
CA PRO A 376 -4.71 13.86 -2.44
C PRO A 376 -6.00 13.86 -3.25
N GLU A 377 -7.02 13.16 -2.73
CA GLU A 377 -8.36 13.22 -3.27
C GLU A 377 -9.18 14.29 -2.53
N PRO A 378 -9.77 15.29 -3.22
CA PRO A 378 -10.70 16.20 -2.59
C PRO A 378 -11.98 15.46 -2.14
N PRO A 379 -12.55 15.79 -0.97
CA PRO A 379 -13.79 15.16 -0.50
C PRO A 379 -14.95 15.44 -1.47
N GLY A 380 -15.75 14.41 -1.78
CA GLY A 380 -16.90 14.52 -2.67
C GLY A 380 -16.62 14.38 -4.18
N SER A 381 -15.44 13.88 -4.57
CA SER A 381 -14.98 13.79 -5.98
C SER A 381 -15.75 12.81 -6.88
N ALA A 382 -16.85 12.19 -6.43
CA ALA A 382 -17.61 11.25 -7.23
C ALA A 382 -18.19 11.93 -8.49
N ALA A 383 -17.81 11.44 -9.67
CA ALA A 383 -18.16 12.07 -10.95
C ALA A 383 -18.75 11.05 -11.91
N LEU A 384 -20.05 10.76 -11.72
CA LEU A 384 -20.80 9.84 -12.58
C LEU A 384 -20.66 10.19 -14.08
N ARG A 385 -20.62 11.49 -14.42
CA ARG A 385 -20.39 11.96 -15.80
C ARG A 385 -19.09 11.44 -16.42
N VAL A 386 -18.01 11.34 -15.64
CA VAL A 386 -16.71 10.83 -16.11
C VAL A 386 -16.78 9.33 -16.37
N VAL A 387 -17.48 8.60 -15.50
CA VAL A 387 -17.72 7.16 -15.67
C VAL A 387 -18.55 6.91 -16.93
N VAL A 388 -19.66 7.62 -17.10
CA VAL A 388 -20.54 7.49 -18.29
C VAL A 388 -19.80 7.85 -19.57
N ALA A 389 -19.04 8.95 -19.59
CA ALA A 389 -18.22 9.31 -20.75
C ALA A 389 -17.21 8.21 -21.11
N SER A 390 -16.54 7.62 -20.11
CA SER A 390 -15.59 6.53 -20.33
C SER A 390 -16.28 5.25 -20.84
N ILE A 391 -17.49 4.95 -20.37
CA ILE A 391 -18.28 3.82 -20.87
C ILE A 391 -18.63 4.04 -22.34
N LEU A 392 -19.07 5.24 -22.71
CA LEU A 392 -19.40 5.57 -24.10
C LEU A 392 -18.18 5.44 -25.02
N VAL A 393 -17.00 5.89 -24.58
CA VAL A 393 -15.73 5.71 -25.32
C VAL A 393 -15.39 4.23 -25.46
N GLY A 394 -15.56 3.43 -24.41
CA GLY A 394 -15.37 1.98 -24.47
C GLY A 394 -16.32 1.31 -25.46
N VAL A 395 -17.62 1.59 -25.38
CA VAL A 395 -18.62 1.05 -26.31
C VAL A 395 -18.32 1.44 -27.75
N LEU A 396 -17.93 2.69 -28.00
CA LEU A 396 -17.49 3.14 -29.32
C LEU A 396 -16.31 2.30 -29.81
N ALA A 397 -15.28 2.11 -28.98
CA ALA A 397 -14.12 1.30 -29.35
C ALA A 397 -14.45 -0.17 -29.64
N GLY A 398 -15.28 -0.81 -28.82
CA GLY A 398 -15.74 -2.17 -29.10
C GLY A 398 -16.61 -2.25 -30.37
N ALA A 399 -17.32 -1.18 -30.72
CA ALA A 399 -18.11 -1.16 -31.95
C ALA A 399 -17.26 -0.95 -33.21
N THR A 400 -16.19 -0.15 -33.13
CA THR A 400 -15.50 0.36 -34.33
C THR A 400 -14.05 -0.09 -34.49
N VAL A 401 -13.32 -0.41 -33.40
CA VAL A 401 -11.88 -0.74 -33.44
C VAL A 401 -11.63 -2.24 -33.51
N THR A 402 -12.57 -3.07 -33.06
CA THR A 402 -12.39 -4.52 -33.05
C THR A 402 -12.32 -5.07 -34.47
N PHE A 403 -11.27 -5.85 -34.76
CA PHE A 403 -10.95 -6.44 -36.08
C PHE A 403 -10.61 -5.42 -37.16
N VAL A 404 -10.16 -4.23 -36.77
CA VAL A 404 -9.83 -3.15 -37.71
C VAL A 404 -8.45 -2.60 -37.39
N GLY A 405 -7.60 -2.49 -38.43
CA GLY A 405 -6.26 -1.91 -38.31
C GLY A 405 -6.27 -0.43 -37.90
N PRO A 406 -5.11 0.17 -37.58
CA PRO A 406 -5.01 1.60 -37.31
C PRO A 406 -5.59 2.44 -38.45
N GLY A 407 -6.57 3.28 -38.14
CA GLY A 407 -7.36 4.02 -39.13
C GLY A 407 -8.33 5.00 -38.46
N LEU A 408 -9.40 5.37 -39.17
CA LEU A 408 -10.40 6.33 -38.71
C LEU A 408 -10.98 6.01 -37.32
N ALA A 409 -11.35 4.75 -37.08
CA ALA A 409 -11.90 4.32 -35.80
C ALA A 409 -10.94 4.57 -34.62
N TRP A 410 -9.66 4.25 -34.77
CA TRP A 410 -8.65 4.43 -33.74
C TRP A 410 -8.47 5.91 -33.39
N THR A 411 -8.37 6.78 -34.40
CA THR A 411 -8.25 8.23 -34.17
C THR A 411 -9.47 8.81 -33.48
N LEU A 412 -10.68 8.42 -33.90
CA LEU A 412 -11.91 8.88 -33.25
C LEU A 412 -12.01 8.43 -31.78
N VAL A 413 -11.66 7.17 -31.49
CA VAL A 413 -11.66 6.63 -30.12
C VAL A 413 -10.62 7.33 -29.24
N LEU A 414 -9.39 7.52 -29.73
CA LEU A 414 -8.35 8.21 -28.98
C LEU A 414 -8.67 9.69 -28.77
N ALA A 415 -9.25 10.35 -29.78
CA ALA A 415 -9.73 11.72 -29.67
C ALA A 415 -10.88 11.85 -28.65
N ALA A 416 -11.82 10.90 -28.66
CA ALA A 416 -12.91 10.85 -27.67
C ALA A 416 -12.38 10.59 -26.25
N ALA A 417 -11.41 9.69 -26.08
CA ALA A 417 -10.76 9.43 -24.80
C ALA A 417 -10.00 10.67 -24.28
N GLY A 418 -9.20 11.32 -25.13
CA GLY A 418 -8.49 12.57 -24.81
C GLY A 418 -9.45 13.71 -24.48
N GLY A 419 -10.55 13.84 -25.23
CA GLY A 419 -11.62 14.79 -24.98
C GLY A 419 -12.32 14.55 -23.64
N ALA A 420 -12.65 13.30 -23.31
CA ALA A 420 -13.23 12.93 -22.01
C ALA A 420 -12.30 13.29 -20.85
N ALA A 421 -11.00 13.02 -20.99
CA ALA A 421 -9.99 13.36 -20.00
C ALA A 421 -9.82 14.90 -19.86
N TYR A 422 -9.78 15.65 -20.96
CA TYR A 422 -9.77 17.12 -20.93
C TYR A 422 -11.02 17.71 -20.27
N VAL A 423 -12.19 17.09 -20.53
CA VAL A 423 -13.44 17.49 -19.88
C VAL A 423 -13.37 17.25 -18.37
N ALA A 424 -12.81 16.11 -17.95
CA ALA A 424 -12.60 15.76 -16.54
C ALA A 424 -11.64 16.73 -15.82
N ALA A 425 -10.64 17.29 -16.53
CA ALA A 425 -9.67 18.26 -16.01
C ALA A 425 -10.25 19.68 -15.69
N ARG A 426 -11.56 19.81 -15.42
CA ARG A 426 -12.30 21.09 -15.32
C ARG A 426 -11.68 22.16 -14.43
N HIS A 427 -10.98 21.79 -13.36
CA HIS A 427 -10.38 22.74 -12.40
C HIS A 427 -8.93 23.14 -12.76
N ARG A 428 -8.38 22.63 -13.87
CA ARG A 428 -6.98 22.78 -14.28
C ARG A 428 -6.84 23.15 -15.77
N ARG A 429 -7.93 23.55 -16.44
CA ARG A 429 -7.90 24.01 -17.84
C ARG A 429 -7.24 25.39 -17.94
N ASP A 430 -5.91 25.39 -17.95
CA ASP A 430 -5.11 26.54 -18.35
C ASP A 430 -4.78 26.46 -19.86
N THR A 431 -4.21 27.54 -20.39
CA THR A 431 -3.82 27.62 -21.82
C THR A 431 -2.84 26.53 -22.21
N PHE A 432 -1.98 26.10 -21.28
CA PHE A 432 -1.03 25.03 -21.50
C PHE A 432 -1.71 23.66 -21.66
N VAL A 433 -2.64 23.30 -20.76
CA VAL A 433 -3.42 22.06 -20.87
C VAL A 433 -4.26 22.04 -22.15
N ALA A 434 -4.84 23.18 -22.54
CA ALA A 434 -5.56 23.29 -23.81
C ALA A 434 -4.64 23.07 -25.03
N ALA A 435 -3.49 23.74 -25.07
CA ALA A 435 -2.50 23.59 -26.14
C ALA A 435 -1.92 22.16 -26.21
N ALA A 436 -1.60 21.57 -25.07
CA ALA A 436 -1.12 20.19 -24.95
C ALA A 436 -2.17 19.18 -25.44
N THR A 437 -3.45 19.41 -25.11
CA THR A 437 -4.55 18.56 -25.60
C THR A 437 -4.74 18.72 -27.11
N ALA A 438 -4.66 19.95 -27.63
CA ALA A 438 -4.73 20.19 -29.08
C ALA A 438 -3.56 19.51 -29.83
N LEU A 439 -2.34 19.59 -29.30
CA LEU A 439 -1.18 18.89 -29.84
C LEU A 439 -1.35 17.36 -29.76
N GLY A 440 -1.88 16.84 -28.65
CA GLY A 440 -2.20 15.42 -28.51
C GLY A 440 -3.26 14.93 -29.50
N LEU A 441 -4.29 15.75 -29.78
CA LEU A 441 -5.29 15.46 -30.81
C LEU A 441 -4.67 15.46 -32.21
N LEU A 442 -3.76 16.40 -32.50
CA LEU A 442 -3.05 16.45 -33.78
C LEU A 442 -2.14 15.23 -33.97
N LEU A 443 -1.51 14.75 -32.90
CA LEU A 443 -0.67 13.55 -32.91
C LEU A 443 -1.44 12.24 -33.14
N VAL A 444 -2.76 12.19 -32.95
CA VAL A 444 -3.53 10.97 -33.28
C VAL A 444 -4.09 10.96 -34.70
N VAL A 445 -4.00 12.09 -35.42
CA VAL A 445 -4.43 12.19 -36.83
C VAL A 445 -3.62 11.28 -37.78
N PRO A 446 -2.28 11.15 -37.64
CA PRO A 446 -1.47 10.25 -38.48
C PRO A 446 -1.99 8.82 -38.58
N LEU A 447 -2.69 8.29 -37.57
CA LEU A 447 -3.29 6.95 -37.62
C LEU A 447 -4.34 6.79 -38.74
N THR A 448 -4.96 7.89 -39.17
CA THR A 448 -5.87 7.90 -40.33
C THR A 448 -5.19 8.23 -41.64
N LEU A 449 -4.01 8.87 -41.59
CA LEU A 449 -3.38 9.44 -42.77
C LEU A 449 -2.28 8.56 -43.34
N LEU A 450 -1.61 7.78 -42.49
CA LEU A 450 -0.43 6.99 -42.80
C LEU A 450 -0.66 5.55 -42.36
N ASP A 451 -0.10 4.60 -43.09
CA ASP A 451 -0.14 3.16 -42.82
C ASP A 451 1.17 2.66 -42.18
N ASN A 452 1.86 3.52 -41.43
CA ASN A 452 3.07 3.16 -40.69
C ASN A 452 2.80 3.00 -39.19
N ALA A 453 2.73 1.74 -38.74
CA ALA A 453 2.44 1.38 -37.35
C ALA A 453 3.46 1.92 -36.34
N ALA A 454 4.76 1.98 -36.70
CA ALA A 454 5.80 2.43 -35.78
C ALA A 454 5.66 3.93 -35.47
N ILE A 455 5.38 4.74 -36.49
CA ILE A 455 5.19 6.19 -36.34
C ILE A 455 3.87 6.50 -35.66
N ALA A 456 2.81 5.76 -36.01
CA ALA A 456 1.53 5.85 -35.31
C ALA A 456 1.71 5.61 -33.80
N LEU A 457 2.46 4.57 -33.41
CA LEU A 457 2.76 4.29 -32.00
C LEU A 457 3.55 5.42 -31.33
N LEU A 458 4.59 5.94 -31.98
CA LEU A 458 5.37 7.08 -31.46
C LEU A 458 4.48 8.31 -31.23
N CYS A 459 3.58 8.60 -32.17
CA CYS A 459 2.66 9.73 -32.03
C CYS A 459 1.68 9.53 -30.88
N VAL A 460 1.13 8.32 -30.68
CA VAL A 460 0.23 8.02 -29.54
C VAL A 460 0.97 8.15 -28.20
N VAL A 461 2.20 7.63 -28.11
CA VAL A 461 3.02 7.76 -26.90
C VAL A 461 3.33 9.23 -26.61
N ALA A 462 3.69 10.02 -27.62
CA ALA A 462 3.92 11.45 -27.49
C ALA A 462 2.63 12.20 -27.05
N ALA A 463 1.47 11.86 -27.61
CA ALA A 463 0.18 12.46 -27.26
C ALA A 463 -0.16 12.22 -25.78
N ILE A 464 0.00 10.98 -25.30
CA ILE A 464 -0.23 10.61 -23.90
C ILE A 464 0.76 11.35 -22.99
N ALA A 465 2.05 11.36 -23.33
CA ALA A 465 3.08 12.02 -22.53
C ALA A 465 2.82 13.53 -22.37
N VAL A 466 2.53 14.23 -23.48
CA VAL A 466 2.21 15.67 -23.49
C VAL A 466 0.98 15.96 -22.63
N PHE A 467 -0.08 15.15 -22.74
CA PHE A 467 -1.29 15.32 -21.95
C PHE A 467 -1.03 15.09 -20.44
N LEU A 468 -0.37 14.00 -20.07
CA LEU A 468 -0.10 13.67 -18.66
C LEU A 468 0.79 14.71 -17.97
N VAL A 469 1.83 15.19 -18.65
CA VAL A 469 2.69 16.27 -18.15
C VAL A 469 1.91 17.57 -17.98
N ALA A 470 0.98 17.87 -18.89
CA ALA A 470 0.14 19.06 -18.79
C ALA A 470 -0.81 19.01 -17.58
N VAL A 471 -1.51 17.89 -17.38
CA VAL A 471 -2.45 17.75 -16.26
C VAL A 471 -1.74 17.70 -14.91
N THR A 472 -0.63 16.97 -14.80
CA THR A 472 0.16 16.87 -13.56
C THR A 472 0.98 18.13 -13.27
N ARG A 473 1.13 19.03 -14.27
CA ARG A 473 1.99 20.22 -14.24
C ARG A 473 3.44 19.90 -13.88
N ALA A 474 3.95 18.75 -14.30
CA ALA A 474 5.36 18.40 -14.14
C ALA A 474 6.26 19.46 -14.82
N VAL A 475 7.32 19.87 -14.14
CA VAL A 475 8.37 20.79 -14.62
C VAL A 475 9.76 20.22 -14.38
N THR A 476 9.94 19.37 -13.36
CA THR A 476 11.23 18.75 -13.06
C THR A 476 11.38 17.39 -13.74
N LEU A 477 12.62 16.97 -13.99
CA LEU A 477 12.91 15.67 -14.63
C LEU A 477 12.34 14.48 -13.82
N PRO A 478 12.47 14.41 -12.47
CA PRO A 478 11.77 13.39 -11.69
C PRO A 478 10.25 13.50 -11.77
N GLY A 479 9.72 14.73 -11.81
CA GLY A 479 8.29 14.97 -12.00
C GLY A 479 7.76 14.41 -13.31
N PHE A 480 8.54 14.43 -14.39
CA PHE A 480 8.17 13.84 -15.69
C PHE A 480 8.05 12.32 -15.64
N VAL A 481 9.02 11.65 -15.00
CA VAL A 481 8.96 10.19 -14.81
C VAL A 481 7.73 9.82 -13.99
N LEU A 482 7.47 10.55 -12.90
CA LEU A 482 6.29 10.35 -12.07
C LEU A 482 4.98 10.68 -12.82
N ALA A 483 4.99 11.67 -13.71
CA ALA A 483 3.85 11.99 -14.58
C ALA A 483 3.54 10.85 -15.55
N GLY A 484 4.55 10.22 -16.15
CA GLY A 484 4.35 9.02 -16.99
C GLY A 484 3.76 7.85 -16.21
N LEU A 485 4.21 7.64 -14.97
CA LEU A 485 3.69 6.59 -14.09
C LEU A 485 2.30 6.91 -13.51
N THR A 486 1.83 8.16 -13.61
CA THR A 486 0.54 8.59 -13.07
C THR A 486 -0.61 7.81 -13.71
N TRP A 487 -0.60 7.62 -15.03
CA TRP A 487 -1.68 6.91 -15.71
C TRP A 487 -1.83 5.44 -15.30
N PRO A 488 -0.80 4.57 -15.30
CA PRO A 488 -0.95 3.21 -14.82
C PRO A 488 -1.31 3.14 -13.33
N LEU A 489 -0.72 3.98 -12.47
CA LEU A 489 -1.03 4.03 -11.04
C LEU A 489 -2.47 4.48 -10.75
N SER A 490 -3.03 5.30 -11.63
CA SER A 490 -4.41 5.79 -11.52
C SER A 490 -5.46 4.67 -11.60
N SER A 491 -5.15 3.58 -12.32
CA SER A 491 -6.03 2.41 -12.40
C SER A 491 -6.24 1.74 -11.03
N LEU A 492 -5.20 1.69 -10.20
CA LEU A 492 -5.26 1.13 -8.85
C LEU A 492 -5.94 2.12 -7.90
N ARG A 493 -5.50 3.39 -7.92
CA ARG A 493 -5.97 4.43 -7.00
C ARG A 493 -7.44 4.80 -7.23
N GLY A 494 -7.92 4.73 -8.48
CA GLY A 494 -9.27 5.07 -8.88
C GLY A 494 -10.35 4.04 -8.50
N LEU A 495 -9.99 2.81 -8.08
CA LEU A 495 -10.96 1.74 -7.78
C LEU A 495 -11.98 2.11 -6.67
N PRO A 496 -11.57 2.63 -5.49
CA PRO A 496 -12.51 3.05 -4.46
C PRO A 496 -13.37 4.24 -4.88
N TRP A 497 -12.81 5.15 -5.68
CA TRP A 497 -13.51 6.30 -6.25
C TRP A 497 -14.59 5.87 -7.26
N PHE A 498 -14.27 4.91 -8.13
CA PHE A 498 -15.23 4.31 -9.07
C PHE A 498 -16.38 3.65 -8.31
N GLY A 499 -16.08 2.88 -7.26
CA GLY A 499 -17.08 2.27 -6.39
C GLY A 499 -18.00 3.29 -5.71
N ARG A 500 -17.48 4.44 -5.25
CA ARG A 500 -18.29 5.54 -4.70
C ARG A 500 -19.16 6.21 -5.78
N SER A 501 -18.61 6.41 -6.98
CA SER A 501 -19.30 7.05 -8.10
C SER A 501 -20.49 6.21 -8.60
N LEU A 502 -20.37 4.88 -8.59
CA LEU A 502 -21.47 3.97 -8.91
C LEU A 502 -22.58 3.98 -7.84
N ARG A 503 -22.24 4.20 -6.56
CA ARG A 503 -23.24 4.25 -5.47
C ARG A 503 -24.19 5.45 -5.59
N LEU A 504 -23.79 6.52 -6.28
CA LEU A 504 -24.66 7.68 -6.53
C LEU A 504 -25.87 7.36 -7.41
N VAL A 505 -25.77 6.32 -8.25
CA VAL A 505 -26.89 5.83 -9.08
C VAL A 505 -27.89 5.01 -8.25
N GLY A 506 -27.52 4.61 -7.03
CA GLY A 506 -28.21 3.61 -6.21
C GLY A 506 -28.78 4.09 -4.89
N THR A 507 -29.28 5.33 -4.80
CA THR A 507 -29.91 5.87 -3.57
C THR A 507 -31.29 5.27 -3.23
N GLY A 508 -31.76 4.25 -3.97
CA GLY A 508 -32.97 3.49 -3.66
C GLY A 508 -32.69 2.01 -3.35
N GLY A 509 -33.09 1.53 -2.18
CA GLY A 509 -32.81 0.18 -1.69
C GLY A 509 -33.28 -0.93 -2.65
N ARG A 510 -32.31 -1.72 -3.14
CA ARG A 510 -32.34 -2.88 -4.08
C ARG A 510 -31.74 -2.63 -5.47
N THR A 511 -31.69 -1.40 -5.97
CA THR A 511 -31.10 -1.12 -7.30
C THR A 511 -29.61 -1.48 -7.44
N PRO A 512 -28.71 -1.29 -6.45
CA PRO A 512 -27.31 -1.68 -6.61
C PRO A 512 -27.11 -3.20 -6.58
N ALA A 513 -27.99 -3.94 -5.88
CA ALA A 513 -27.97 -5.39 -5.88
C ALA A 513 -28.44 -5.91 -7.24
N VAL A 514 -29.54 -5.37 -7.78
CA VAL A 514 -30.06 -5.73 -9.10
C VAL A 514 -29.06 -5.37 -10.20
N ALA A 515 -28.48 -4.18 -10.19
CA ALA A 515 -27.48 -3.77 -11.18
C ALA A 515 -26.22 -4.64 -11.13
N ARG A 516 -25.72 -4.97 -9.93
CA ARG A 516 -24.59 -5.89 -9.76
C ARG A 516 -24.93 -7.29 -10.25
N THR A 517 -26.13 -7.80 -9.95
CA THR A 517 -26.57 -9.11 -10.41
C THR A 517 -26.74 -9.12 -11.92
N VAL A 518 -27.37 -8.11 -12.52
CA VAL A 518 -27.49 -7.98 -13.99
C VAL A 518 -26.13 -7.90 -14.64
N ALA A 519 -25.18 -7.12 -14.11
CA ALA A 519 -23.82 -7.03 -14.65
C ALA A 519 -23.06 -8.36 -14.53
N LEU A 520 -23.11 -9.04 -13.39
CA LEU A 520 -22.48 -10.35 -13.19
C LEU A 520 -23.16 -11.45 -14.04
N SER A 521 -24.48 -11.37 -14.22
CA SER A 521 -25.23 -12.29 -15.08
C SER A 521 -24.92 -12.06 -16.56
N LEU A 522 -24.82 -10.81 -17.01
CA LEU A 522 -24.37 -10.48 -18.37
C LEU A 522 -22.93 -10.91 -18.60
N LEU A 523 -22.03 -10.66 -17.63
CA LEU A 523 -20.64 -11.12 -17.69
C LEU A 523 -20.57 -12.65 -17.74
N GLY A 524 -21.32 -13.34 -16.87
CA GLY A 524 -21.42 -14.79 -16.89
C GLY A 524 -21.97 -15.31 -18.21
N LEU A 525 -23.03 -14.70 -18.74
CA LEU A 525 -23.62 -15.06 -20.02
C LEU A 525 -22.62 -14.90 -21.18
N VAL A 526 -21.84 -13.81 -21.20
CA VAL A 526 -20.80 -13.59 -22.21
C VAL A 526 -19.66 -14.60 -22.06
N VAL A 527 -19.14 -14.82 -20.85
CA VAL A 527 -18.00 -15.72 -20.63
C VAL A 527 -18.38 -17.18 -20.88
N PHE A 528 -19.48 -17.67 -20.29
CA PHE A 528 -19.92 -19.05 -20.48
C PHE A 528 -20.51 -19.28 -21.86
N GLY A 529 -21.20 -18.29 -22.44
CA GLY A 529 -21.61 -18.33 -23.84
C GLY A 529 -20.41 -18.50 -24.76
N ALA A 530 -19.28 -17.84 -24.47
CA ALA A 530 -18.04 -17.94 -25.26
C ALA A 530 -17.48 -19.33 -25.20
N LEU A 531 -17.34 -19.81 -23.97
CA LEU A 531 -16.68 -21.07 -23.70
C LEU A 531 -17.48 -22.22 -24.31
N PHE A 532 -18.80 -22.21 -24.16
CA PHE A 532 -19.67 -23.24 -24.74
C PHE A 532 -19.78 -23.13 -26.27
N ALA A 533 -19.88 -21.92 -26.84
CA ALA A 533 -19.85 -21.76 -28.30
C ALA A 533 -18.51 -22.19 -28.90
N SER A 534 -17.39 -21.94 -28.22
CA SER A 534 -16.07 -22.41 -28.67
C SER A 534 -15.86 -23.92 -28.50
N ALA A 535 -16.59 -24.55 -27.57
CA ALA A 535 -16.44 -25.97 -27.26
C ALA A 535 -17.40 -26.88 -28.04
N ASP A 536 -18.52 -26.35 -28.56
CA ASP A 536 -19.56 -27.14 -29.23
C ASP A 536 -20.13 -26.40 -30.46
N ALA A 537 -19.97 -27.02 -31.63
CA ALA A 537 -20.38 -26.45 -32.91
C ALA A 537 -21.89 -26.30 -33.08
N LEU A 538 -22.69 -27.15 -32.42
CA LEU A 538 -24.15 -27.08 -32.47
C LEU A 538 -24.66 -25.89 -31.64
N PHE A 539 -24.10 -25.69 -30.44
CA PHE A 539 -24.38 -24.52 -29.61
C PHE A 539 -23.94 -23.22 -30.31
N ALA A 540 -22.77 -23.21 -30.97
CA ALA A 540 -22.33 -22.09 -31.80
C ALA A 540 -23.36 -21.73 -32.88
N SER A 541 -23.88 -22.72 -33.61
CA SER A 541 -24.86 -22.51 -34.69
C SER A 541 -26.19 -21.92 -34.20
N TRP A 542 -26.65 -22.27 -32.98
CA TRP A 542 -27.85 -21.69 -32.39
C TRP A 542 -27.64 -20.22 -31.99
N VAL A 543 -26.45 -19.92 -31.48
CA VAL A 543 -26.09 -18.56 -31.10
C VAL A 543 -25.98 -17.66 -32.35
N ASP A 544 -25.35 -18.17 -33.42
CA ASP A 544 -25.26 -17.47 -34.71
C ASP A 544 -26.64 -17.26 -35.37
N ALA A 545 -27.59 -18.17 -35.15
CA ALA A 545 -28.97 -18.03 -35.63
C ALA A 545 -29.77 -16.95 -34.88
N VAL A 546 -29.42 -16.66 -33.62
CA VAL A 546 -30.09 -15.64 -32.80
C VAL A 546 -29.50 -14.24 -33.04
N VAL A 547 -28.21 -14.14 -33.37
CA VAL A 547 -27.54 -12.87 -33.71
C VAL A 547 -26.90 -12.95 -35.10
N PRO A 548 -27.71 -12.93 -36.18
CA PRO A 548 -27.18 -13.01 -37.54
C PRO A 548 -26.28 -11.79 -37.81
N ASN A 549 -25.07 -12.06 -38.34
CA ASN A 549 -23.97 -11.11 -38.63
C ASN A 549 -23.03 -10.74 -37.46
N LEU A 550 -23.14 -11.38 -36.29
CA LEU A 550 -22.14 -11.29 -35.23
C LEU A 550 -21.83 -12.70 -34.73
N THR A 551 -20.68 -13.26 -35.12
CA THR A 551 -20.25 -14.51 -34.49
C THR A 551 -20.02 -14.25 -33.00
N PHE A 552 -20.26 -15.25 -32.15
CA PHE A 552 -20.11 -15.06 -30.71
C PHE A 552 -18.67 -14.65 -30.34
N GLY A 553 -17.67 -15.17 -31.05
CA GLY A 553 -16.27 -14.78 -30.91
C GLY A 553 -16.07 -13.27 -31.13
N ASP A 554 -16.72 -12.72 -32.15
CA ASP A 554 -16.68 -11.28 -32.44
C ASP A 554 -17.31 -10.46 -31.32
N LEU A 555 -18.46 -10.89 -30.81
CA LEU A 555 -19.12 -10.21 -29.70
C LEU A 555 -18.22 -10.18 -28.44
N VAL A 556 -17.56 -11.29 -28.13
CA VAL A 556 -16.62 -11.38 -27.00
C VAL A 556 -15.46 -10.41 -27.20
N ALA A 557 -14.84 -10.41 -28.38
CA ALA A 557 -13.73 -9.51 -28.69
C ALA A 557 -14.17 -8.03 -28.61
N ARG A 558 -15.35 -7.68 -29.11
CA ARG A 558 -15.91 -6.32 -29.05
C ARG A 558 -16.18 -5.87 -27.61
N VAL A 559 -16.83 -6.73 -26.80
CA VAL A 559 -17.07 -6.45 -25.38
C VAL A 559 -15.76 -6.34 -24.59
N PHE A 560 -14.78 -7.17 -24.93
CA PHE A 560 -13.47 -7.14 -24.32
C PHE A 560 -12.74 -5.82 -24.63
N VAL A 561 -12.66 -5.43 -25.91
CA VAL A 561 -12.05 -4.16 -26.34
C VAL A 561 -12.79 -2.99 -25.69
N ALA A 562 -14.12 -3.04 -25.62
CA ALA A 562 -14.91 -2.02 -24.96
C ALA A 562 -14.57 -1.88 -23.47
N CYS A 563 -14.45 -3.00 -22.75
CA CYS A 563 -14.06 -3.01 -21.33
C CYS A 563 -12.62 -2.51 -21.13
N ALA A 564 -11.69 -2.94 -21.98
CA ALA A 564 -10.28 -2.55 -21.90
C ALA A 564 -10.11 -1.04 -22.13
N VAL A 565 -10.70 -0.50 -23.21
CA VAL A 565 -10.66 0.92 -23.53
C VAL A 565 -11.42 1.74 -22.49
N PHE A 566 -12.56 1.25 -21.98
CA PHE A 566 -13.26 1.87 -20.85
C PHE A 566 -12.32 2.03 -19.64
N GLY A 567 -11.61 0.96 -19.24
CA GLY A 567 -10.70 0.98 -18.10
C GLY A 567 -9.54 1.98 -18.29
N LEU A 568 -8.92 1.97 -19.47
CA LEU A 568 -7.84 2.88 -19.85
C LEU A 568 -8.30 4.35 -19.88
N CYS A 569 -9.45 4.62 -20.49
CA CYS A 569 -10.07 5.95 -20.55
C CYS A 569 -10.50 6.44 -19.16
N LEU A 570 -11.05 5.56 -18.33
CA LEU A 570 -11.46 5.88 -16.96
C LEU A 570 -10.24 6.22 -16.09
N ALA A 571 -9.15 5.45 -16.21
CA ALA A 571 -7.89 5.71 -15.54
C ALA A 571 -7.32 7.08 -15.97
N GLY A 572 -7.26 7.35 -17.27
CA GLY A 572 -6.79 8.64 -17.80
C GLY A 572 -7.64 9.83 -17.35
N SER A 573 -8.97 9.66 -17.37
CA SER A 573 -9.91 10.69 -16.92
C SER A 573 -9.90 10.89 -15.41
N TYR A 574 -9.66 9.85 -14.62
CA TYR A 574 -9.46 9.95 -13.18
C TYR A 574 -8.14 10.66 -12.86
N ALA A 575 -7.05 10.34 -13.55
CA ALA A 575 -5.79 11.07 -13.45
C ALA A 575 -5.96 12.55 -13.84
N ALA A 576 -6.82 12.84 -14.81
CA ALA A 576 -7.16 14.21 -15.20
C ALA A 576 -7.99 14.96 -14.15
N LEU A 577 -8.93 14.26 -13.50
CA LEU A 577 -9.78 14.80 -12.44
C LEU A 577 -9.02 15.03 -11.13
N ASN A 578 -8.16 14.08 -10.77
CA ASN A 578 -7.37 14.06 -9.53
C ASN A 578 -5.90 13.82 -9.87
N PRO A 579 -5.17 14.82 -10.41
CA PRO A 579 -3.77 14.64 -10.79
C PRO A 579 -2.86 14.42 -9.57
N ALA A 580 -1.89 13.53 -9.73
CA ALA A 580 -0.84 13.30 -8.74
C ALA A 580 0.01 14.56 -8.51
N ARG A 581 0.46 14.75 -7.27
CA ARG A 581 1.49 15.74 -6.93
C ARG A 581 2.86 15.15 -7.27
N VAL A 582 3.21 15.21 -8.54
CA VAL A 582 4.51 14.75 -9.06
C VAL A 582 5.66 15.67 -8.68
N GLU A 583 5.35 16.94 -8.41
CA GLU A 583 6.29 17.89 -7.83
C GLU A 583 6.20 17.83 -6.30
N ALA A 584 7.17 17.16 -5.67
CA ALA A 584 7.34 17.30 -4.23
C ALA A 584 7.80 18.74 -3.92
N PRO A 585 7.35 19.34 -2.80
CA PRO A 585 8.01 20.53 -2.25
C PRO A 585 9.41 20.12 -1.82
N GLY A 586 10.35 20.15 -2.77
CA GLY A 586 11.71 19.66 -2.57
C GLY A 586 12.46 20.59 -1.62
N ARG A 587 13.13 20.00 -0.62
CA ARG A 587 14.34 20.62 -0.08
C ARG A 587 15.29 20.84 -1.26
N PRO A 588 15.86 22.04 -1.45
CA PRO A 588 16.92 22.24 -2.43
C PRO A 588 17.99 21.17 -2.17
N ALA A 589 18.51 20.56 -3.24
CA ALA A 589 19.63 19.64 -3.08
C ALA A 589 20.77 20.43 -2.44
N ASP A 590 21.35 19.91 -1.35
CA ASP A 590 22.45 20.59 -0.71
C ASP A 590 23.60 20.71 -1.73
N PRO A 591 24.10 21.93 -2.01
CA PRO A 591 25.22 22.10 -2.91
C PRO A 591 26.44 21.35 -2.37
N LEU A 592 27.27 20.83 -3.26
CA LEU A 592 28.51 20.19 -2.82
C LEU A 592 29.41 21.24 -2.12
N PRO A 593 30.08 20.86 -1.03
CA PRO A 593 30.85 21.81 -0.22
C PRO A 593 32.01 22.42 -1.02
N ASN A 594 32.59 21.69 -1.97
CA ASN A 594 33.68 22.18 -2.81
C ASN A 594 33.32 22.14 -4.29
N ARG A 595 33.66 23.22 -5.02
CA ARG A 595 33.43 23.34 -6.47
C ARG A 595 34.13 22.25 -7.30
N PHE A 596 35.29 21.77 -6.85
CA PHE A 596 36.05 20.75 -7.58
C PHE A 596 35.31 19.41 -7.67
N GLU A 597 34.42 19.10 -6.72
CA GLU A 597 33.68 17.83 -6.70
C GLU A 597 32.68 17.68 -7.85
N TRP A 598 32.17 18.79 -8.41
CA TRP A 598 31.34 18.75 -9.62
C TRP A 598 32.06 19.26 -10.86
N LEU A 599 32.98 20.23 -10.73
CA LEU A 599 33.64 20.86 -11.87
C LEU A 599 34.67 19.94 -12.53
N VAL A 600 35.48 19.21 -11.75
CA VAL A 600 36.54 18.33 -12.29
C VAL A 600 35.94 17.22 -13.16
N PRO A 601 34.89 16.49 -12.74
CA PRO A 601 34.23 15.51 -13.60
C PRO A 601 33.74 16.09 -14.93
N VAL A 602 33.13 17.28 -14.93
CA VAL A 602 32.65 17.94 -16.16
C VAL A 602 33.83 18.26 -17.09
N LEU A 603 34.91 18.85 -16.56
CA LEU A 603 36.10 19.18 -17.36
C LEU A 603 36.82 17.94 -17.91
N ILE A 604 36.79 16.81 -17.19
CA ILE A 604 37.32 15.54 -17.70
C ILE A 604 36.48 15.07 -18.90
N VAL A 605 35.15 15.17 -18.81
CA VAL A 605 34.26 14.85 -19.94
C VAL A 605 34.52 15.79 -21.12
N ASP A 606 34.68 17.10 -20.88
CA ASP A 606 35.07 18.06 -21.93
C ASP A 606 36.39 17.66 -22.60
N ALA A 607 37.41 17.30 -21.82
CA ALA A 607 38.70 16.87 -22.35
C ALA A 607 38.58 15.61 -23.23
N VAL A 608 37.77 14.63 -22.82
CA VAL A 608 37.48 13.42 -23.62
C VAL A 608 36.78 13.80 -24.93
N PHE A 609 35.79 14.69 -24.88
CA PHE A 609 35.09 15.17 -26.09
C PHE A 609 36.03 15.91 -27.04
N VAL A 610 36.95 16.74 -26.52
CA VAL A 610 37.96 17.43 -27.34
C VAL A 610 38.89 16.43 -28.00
N VAL A 611 39.40 15.43 -27.28
CA VAL A 611 40.26 14.38 -27.84
C VAL A 611 39.52 13.57 -28.91
N PHE A 612 38.26 13.22 -28.65
CA PHE A 612 37.42 12.52 -29.60
C PHE A 612 37.18 13.33 -30.88
N LEU A 613 36.83 14.60 -30.76
CA LEU A 613 36.61 15.48 -31.91
C LEU A 613 37.92 15.75 -32.67
N ALA A 614 39.06 15.82 -32.00
CA ALA A 614 40.36 15.91 -32.66
C ALA A 614 40.63 14.65 -33.50
N ALA A 615 40.34 13.45 -32.96
CA ALA A 615 40.46 12.20 -33.71
C ALA A 615 39.47 12.11 -34.89
N GLN A 616 38.25 12.61 -34.74
CA GLN A 616 37.31 12.69 -35.87
C GLN A 616 37.79 13.67 -36.95
N ALA A 617 38.34 14.82 -36.55
CA ALA A 617 38.88 15.80 -37.49
C ALA A 617 40.06 15.23 -38.27
N THR A 618 40.97 14.48 -37.64
CA THR A 618 42.09 13.84 -38.37
C THR A 618 41.62 12.81 -39.38
N VAL A 619 40.57 12.04 -39.08
CA VAL A 619 39.94 11.12 -40.06
C VAL A 619 39.30 11.91 -41.20
N PHE A 620 38.56 12.98 -40.89
CA PHE A 620 37.88 13.80 -41.89
C PHE A 620 38.85 14.47 -42.88
N PHE A 621 39.98 15.01 -42.38
CA PHE A 621 41.00 15.65 -43.22
C PHE A 621 42.01 14.66 -43.82
N GLY A 622 42.25 13.50 -43.19
CA GLY A 622 43.19 12.48 -43.65
C GLY A 622 42.67 11.61 -44.79
N GLY A 623 41.35 11.59 -45.03
CA GLY A 623 40.71 10.82 -46.09
C GLY A 623 40.69 9.31 -45.84
N HIS A 624 40.12 8.56 -46.80
CA HIS A 624 39.89 7.11 -46.66
C HIS A 624 41.18 6.29 -46.44
N ALA A 625 42.26 6.68 -47.12
CA ALA A 625 43.55 5.98 -47.02
C ALA A 625 44.16 6.05 -45.60
N TYR A 626 44.05 7.21 -44.93
CA TYR A 626 44.54 7.37 -43.57
C TYR A 626 43.76 6.52 -42.57
N LEU A 627 42.44 6.40 -42.75
CA LEU A 627 41.57 5.59 -41.89
C LEU A 627 41.89 4.10 -42.02
N GLU A 628 42.00 3.59 -43.25
CA GLU A 628 42.32 2.19 -43.53
C GLU A 628 43.71 1.82 -43.02
N GLU A 629 44.72 2.67 -43.23
CA GLU A 629 46.10 2.44 -42.77
C GLU A 629 46.20 2.42 -41.23
N THR A 630 45.41 3.25 -40.53
CA THR A 630 45.51 3.40 -39.08
C THR A 630 44.63 2.39 -38.32
N THR A 631 43.45 2.06 -38.83
CA THR A 631 42.46 1.24 -38.10
C THR A 631 42.25 -0.15 -38.70
N GLY A 632 42.66 -0.37 -39.95
CA GLY A 632 42.38 -1.59 -40.70
C GLY A 632 40.91 -1.79 -41.08
N LEU A 633 40.04 -0.81 -40.79
CA LEU A 633 38.63 -0.84 -41.17
C LEU A 633 38.43 -0.15 -42.51
N THR A 634 37.57 -0.73 -43.35
CA THR A 634 37.09 -0.02 -44.54
C THR A 634 36.27 1.20 -44.12
N TYR A 635 36.17 2.20 -44.99
CA TYR A 635 35.36 3.38 -44.70
C TYR A 635 33.91 3.03 -44.37
N ALA A 636 33.35 2.02 -45.03
CA ALA A 636 32.03 1.47 -44.73
C ALA A 636 31.91 0.93 -43.30
N ASP A 637 32.79 0.01 -42.91
CA ASP A 637 32.78 -0.62 -41.58
C ASP A 637 32.96 0.42 -40.47
N TYR A 638 33.83 1.41 -40.71
CA TYR A 638 34.02 2.52 -39.79
C TYR A 638 32.74 3.33 -39.61
N VAL A 639 31.99 3.58 -40.69
CA VAL A 639 30.77 4.39 -40.68
C VAL A 639 29.60 3.67 -39.99
N HIS A 640 29.59 2.34 -39.97
CA HIS A 640 28.63 1.53 -39.23
C HIS A 640 28.88 1.50 -37.71
N GLN A 641 30.13 1.49 -37.27
CA GLN A 641 30.47 1.25 -35.86
C GLN A 641 30.33 2.49 -34.97
N GLY A 642 29.59 2.37 -33.86
CA GLY A 642 29.56 3.40 -32.83
C GLY A 642 28.57 4.54 -33.07
N PHE A 643 27.72 4.46 -34.11
CA PHE A 643 26.65 5.44 -34.31
C PHE A 643 25.72 5.53 -33.07
N GLY A 644 25.21 4.39 -32.59
CA GLY A 644 24.38 4.36 -31.38
C GLY A 644 25.13 4.84 -30.13
N GLN A 645 26.45 4.69 -30.09
CA GLN A 645 27.28 5.20 -28.98
C GLN A 645 27.33 6.73 -28.98
N LEU A 646 27.35 7.38 -30.15
CA LEU A 646 27.30 8.84 -30.27
C LEU A 646 25.97 9.39 -29.77
N THR A 647 24.85 8.79 -30.15
CA THR A 647 23.52 9.16 -29.63
C THR A 647 23.44 9.00 -28.12
N VAL A 648 23.98 7.90 -27.57
CA VAL A 648 24.05 7.69 -26.11
C VAL A 648 24.95 8.74 -25.45
N ALA A 649 26.08 9.10 -26.06
CA ALA A 649 26.96 10.16 -25.56
C ALA A 649 26.23 11.51 -25.50
N THR A 650 25.49 11.88 -26.55
CA THR A 650 24.66 13.10 -26.58
C THR A 650 23.55 13.07 -25.49
N ALA A 651 22.95 11.91 -25.21
CA ALA A 651 21.97 11.80 -24.12
C ALA A 651 22.63 11.90 -22.73
N LEU A 652 23.82 11.32 -22.56
CA LEU A 652 24.59 11.39 -21.32
C LEU A 652 25.10 12.79 -21.02
N THR A 653 25.44 13.61 -22.03
CA THR A 653 25.86 14.99 -21.80
C THR A 653 24.74 15.81 -21.16
N LEU A 654 23.49 15.62 -21.59
CA LEU A 654 22.32 16.24 -20.94
C LEU A 654 22.20 15.82 -19.47
N LEU A 655 22.47 14.55 -19.14
CA LEU A 655 22.48 14.05 -17.76
C LEU A 655 23.62 14.68 -16.94
N VAL A 656 24.82 14.79 -17.51
CA VAL A 656 25.99 15.43 -16.87
C VAL A 656 25.69 16.90 -16.59
N VAL A 657 25.17 17.65 -17.57
CA VAL A 657 24.79 19.06 -17.39
C VAL A 657 23.72 19.21 -16.32
N TRP A 658 22.69 18.34 -16.32
CA TRP A 658 21.66 18.32 -15.29
C TRP A 658 22.24 18.05 -13.89
N ALA A 659 23.12 17.06 -13.76
CA ALA A 659 23.74 16.70 -12.48
C ALA A 659 24.64 17.82 -11.95
N ALA A 660 25.47 18.42 -12.82
CA ALA A 660 26.32 19.56 -12.50
C ALA A 660 25.50 20.77 -12.05
N ALA A 661 24.45 21.12 -12.79
CA ALA A 661 23.57 22.23 -12.45
C ALA A 661 22.83 22.04 -11.12
N ARG A 662 22.55 20.79 -10.72
CA ARG A 662 21.86 20.47 -9.46
C ARG A 662 22.79 20.46 -8.24
N ARG A 663 24.11 20.32 -8.45
CA ARG A 663 25.12 20.22 -7.39
C ARG A 663 26.00 21.46 -7.25
N ALA A 664 25.98 22.37 -8.22
CA ALA A 664 26.71 23.63 -8.19
C ALA A 664 26.25 24.56 -7.07
N GLY A 665 27.18 25.32 -6.50
CA GLY A 665 26.89 26.33 -5.47
C GLY A 665 26.28 27.63 -6.04
N ASP A 666 25.71 28.45 -5.16
CA ASP A 666 25.03 29.71 -5.53
C ASP A 666 25.98 30.92 -5.69
N THR A 667 27.30 30.73 -5.53
CA THR A 667 28.25 31.84 -5.67
C THR A 667 28.31 32.35 -7.12
N PRO A 668 28.61 33.64 -7.36
CA PRO A 668 28.73 34.16 -8.73
C PRO A 668 29.85 33.47 -9.52
N THR A 669 30.92 33.05 -8.84
CA THR A 669 32.02 32.28 -9.45
C THR A 669 31.59 30.88 -9.85
N ASP A 670 30.80 30.18 -9.03
CA ASP A 670 30.35 28.83 -9.35
C ASP A 670 29.35 28.86 -10.52
N ARG A 671 28.48 29.88 -10.56
CA ARG A 671 27.58 30.11 -11.70
C ARG A 671 28.31 30.42 -13.00
N LEU A 672 29.40 31.20 -12.94
CA LEU A 672 30.24 31.47 -14.11
C LEU A 672 30.90 30.19 -14.62
N TRP A 673 31.56 29.43 -13.73
CA TRP A 673 32.21 28.18 -14.11
C TRP A 673 31.23 27.14 -14.63
N LEU A 674 30.04 27.03 -14.03
CA LEU A 674 29.00 26.12 -14.50
C LEU A 674 28.58 26.46 -15.92
N ARG A 675 28.37 27.75 -16.22
CA ARG A 675 28.02 28.22 -17.56
C ARG A 675 29.13 27.98 -18.58
N LEU A 676 30.39 28.21 -18.19
CA LEU A 676 31.53 28.00 -19.08
C LEU A 676 31.76 26.52 -19.38
N SER A 677 31.85 25.67 -18.36
CA SER A 677 32.11 24.23 -18.56
C SER A 677 30.92 23.52 -19.19
N SER A 678 29.69 23.74 -18.70
CA SER A 678 28.51 23.12 -19.32
C SER A 678 28.22 23.70 -20.71
N GLY A 679 28.54 24.98 -20.94
CA GLY A 679 28.44 25.61 -22.26
C GLY A 679 29.43 25.01 -23.25
N LEU A 680 30.69 24.81 -22.84
CA LEU A 680 31.70 24.12 -23.64
C LEU A 680 31.24 22.69 -23.98
N LEU A 681 30.78 21.93 -22.98
CA LEU A 681 30.25 20.58 -23.18
C LEU A 681 29.09 20.56 -24.19
N CYS A 682 28.16 21.51 -24.10
CA CYS A 682 27.05 21.63 -25.04
C CYS A 682 27.52 21.93 -26.47
N VAL A 683 28.49 22.84 -26.63
CA VAL A 683 29.07 23.17 -27.96
C VAL A 683 29.77 21.95 -28.56
N LEU A 684 30.63 21.28 -27.79
CA LEU A 684 31.31 20.06 -28.24
C LEU A 684 30.28 18.97 -28.62
N THR A 685 29.23 18.82 -27.82
CA THR A 685 28.12 17.90 -28.11
C THR A 685 27.40 18.25 -29.42
N LEU A 686 27.14 19.53 -29.70
CA LEU A 686 26.52 19.95 -30.97
C LEU A 686 27.40 19.63 -32.18
N VAL A 687 28.73 19.74 -32.04
CA VAL A 687 29.67 19.31 -33.08
C VAL A 687 29.61 17.79 -33.27
N VAL A 688 29.50 17.00 -32.20
CA VAL A 688 29.30 15.55 -32.28
C VAL A 688 27.99 15.19 -32.99
N VAL A 689 26.88 15.85 -32.64
CA VAL A 689 25.57 15.68 -33.30
C VAL A 689 25.68 15.97 -34.80
N ALA A 690 26.31 17.10 -35.19
CA ALA A 690 26.50 17.46 -36.59
C ALA A 690 27.37 16.44 -37.35
N SER A 691 28.44 15.97 -36.71
CA SER A 691 29.32 14.91 -37.23
C SER A 691 28.56 13.60 -37.42
N ALA A 692 27.73 13.20 -36.45
CA ALA A 692 26.91 12.00 -36.52
C ALA A 692 25.88 12.05 -37.66
N LEU A 693 25.16 13.18 -37.82
CA LEU A 693 24.20 13.39 -38.91
C LEU A 693 24.89 13.37 -40.28
N TYR A 694 26.04 14.04 -40.42
CA TYR A 694 26.81 14.00 -41.67
C TYR A 694 27.26 12.57 -42.01
N ARG A 695 27.74 11.84 -41.01
CA ARG A 695 28.19 10.46 -41.18
C ARG A 695 27.03 9.53 -41.56
N MET A 696 25.85 9.70 -40.98
CA MET A 696 24.65 8.96 -41.39
C MET A 696 24.21 9.32 -42.81
N HIS A 697 24.31 10.58 -43.20
CA HIS A 697 23.96 11.02 -44.56
C HIS A 697 24.87 10.35 -45.62
N VAL A 698 26.19 10.40 -45.44
CA VAL A 698 27.14 9.73 -46.35
C VAL A 698 26.91 8.21 -46.37
N TYR A 699 26.56 7.64 -45.23
CA TYR A 699 26.22 6.23 -45.13
C TYR A 699 24.98 5.87 -45.96
N GLN A 700 23.94 6.69 -45.88
CA GLN A 700 22.69 6.51 -46.65
C GLN A 700 22.92 6.65 -48.15
N GLU A 701 23.78 7.57 -48.60
CA GLU A 701 24.13 7.69 -50.02
C GLU A 701 24.79 6.40 -50.54
N ALA A 702 25.67 5.79 -49.75
CA ALA A 702 26.35 4.56 -50.13
C ALA A 702 25.44 3.32 -50.10
N TYR A 703 24.67 3.14 -49.01
CA TYR A 703 23.93 1.90 -48.70
C TYR A 703 22.40 2.02 -48.78
N GLY A 704 21.89 3.12 -49.31
CA GLY A 704 20.45 3.37 -49.41
C GLY A 704 19.82 3.97 -48.15
N PHE A 705 18.59 4.43 -48.29
CA PHE A 705 17.82 5.06 -47.22
C PHE A 705 16.93 4.03 -46.54
N THR A 706 16.75 4.13 -45.22
CA THR A 706 15.77 3.30 -44.49
C THR A 706 14.97 4.13 -43.50
N THR A 707 13.74 3.71 -43.21
CA THR A 707 12.85 4.37 -42.24
C THR A 707 13.50 4.46 -40.85
N LEU A 708 14.23 3.42 -40.43
CA LEU A 708 14.95 3.43 -39.16
C LEU A 708 16.05 4.50 -39.14
N ARG A 709 16.84 4.63 -40.22
CA ARG A 709 17.91 5.65 -40.31
C ARG A 709 17.32 7.06 -40.28
N LEU A 710 16.21 7.29 -40.99
CA LEU A 710 15.51 8.58 -40.97
C LEU A 710 14.94 8.93 -39.58
N VAL A 711 14.32 7.97 -38.90
CA VAL A 711 13.83 8.15 -37.51
C VAL A 711 14.99 8.54 -36.60
N VAL A 712 16.14 7.89 -36.77
CA VAL A 712 17.36 8.16 -36.03
C VAL A 712 17.91 9.56 -36.33
N ASP A 713 17.91 10.01 -37.58
CA ASP A 713 18.34 11.38 -37.96
C ASP A 713 17.46 12.44 -37.30
N VAL A 714 16.14 12.25 -37.34
CA VAL A 714 15.18 13.15 -36.69
C VAL A 714 15.37 13.14 -35.17
N PHE A 715 15.65 11.98 -34.58
CA PHE A 715 15.90 11.85 -33.15
C PHE A 715 17.21 12.54 -32.71
N GLU A 716 18.30 12.34 -33.44
CA GLU A 716 19.59 12.97 -33.16
C GLU A 716 19.51 14.49 -33.37
N GLY A 717 18.83 14.93 -34.42
CA GLY A 717 18.54 16.35 -34.66
C GLY A 717 17.69 16.97 -33.53
N TRP A 718 16.66 16.27 -33.05
CA TRP A 718 15.87 16.69 -31.90
C TRP A 718 16.73 16.81 -30.63
N LEU A 719 17.63 15.85 -30.39
CA LEU A 719 18.54 15.89 -29.26
C LEU A 719 19.48 17.10 -29.34
N GLY A 720 19.95 17.45 -30.54
CA GLY A 720 20.67 18.69 -30.82
C GLY A 720 19.85 19.95 -30.47
N VAL A 721 18.56 19.99 -30.82
CA VAL A 721 17.65 21.08 -30.42
C VAL A 721 17.50 21.16 -28.90
N VAL A 722 17.45 20.02 -28.20
CA VAL A 722 17.42 19.98 -26.73
C VAL A 722 18.71 20.54 -26.14
N VAL A 723 19.88 20.16 -26.65
CA VAL A 723 21.19 20.70 -26.22
C VAL A 723 21.25 22.21 -26.45
N LEU A 724 20.81 22.69 -27.61
CA LEU A 724 20.73 24.12 -27.91
C LEU A 724 19.81 24.85 -26.92
N THR A 725 18.66 24.25 -26.59
CA THR A 725 17.70 24.79 -25.61
C THR A 725 18.32 24.84 -24.22
N VAL A 726 19.07 23.82 -23.80
CA VAL A 726 19.81 23.80 -22.52
C VAL A 726 20.81 24.94 -22.47
N MET A 727 21.56 25.17 -23.54
CA MET A 727 22.54 26.25 -23.64
C MET A 727 21.87 27.62 -23.50
N VAL A 728 20.79 27.89 -24.25
CA VAL A 728 20.02 29.14 -24.17
C VAL A 728 19.38 29.32 -22.78
N ALA A 729 18.78 28.27 -22.23
CA ALA A 729 18.15 28.31 -20.92
C ALA A 729 19.16 28.50 -19.77
N GLY A 730 20.40 28.01 -19.91
CA GLY A 730 21.50 28.25 -18.98
C GLY A 730 21.94 29.72 -18.95
N VAL A 731 21.88 30.41 -20.09
CA VAL A 731 22.15 31.86 -20.19
C VAL A 731 20.98 32.66 -19.58
N LEU A 732 19.74 32.31 -19.93
CA LEU A 732 18.53 33.05 -19.52
C LEU A 732 18.01 32.71 -18.11
N GLY A 733 18.50 31.64 -17.47
CA GLY A 733 18.04 31.21 -16.15
C GLY A 733 16.67 30.51 -16.14
N LEU A 734 16.25 29.94 -17.28
CA LEU A 734 14.94 29.30 -17.48
C LEU A 734 14.95 27.77 -17.31
N GLY A 735 15.96 27.22 -16.63
CA GLY A 735 16.25 25.78 -16.60
C GLY A 735 15.09 24.86 -16.17
N ARG A 736 14.15 25.36 -15.36
CA ARG A 736 12.95 24.61 -14.92
C ARG A 736 11.97 24.24 -16.05
N TRP A 737 12.08 24.87 -17.22
CA TRP A 737 11.18 24.63 -18.36
C TRP A 737 11.77 23.69 -19.41
N ILE A 738 13.06 23.34 -19.31
CA ILE A 738 13.75 22.51 -20.31
C ILE A 738 13.03 21.19 -20.57
N PRO A 739 12.61 20.40 -19.56
CA PRO A 739 11.93 19.12 -19.82
C PRO A 739 10.63 19.28 -20.62
N ARG A 740 9.88 20.37 -20.41
CA ARG A 740 8.67 20.67 -21.18
C ARG A 740 8.98 21.07 -22.61
N ILE A 741 9.98 21.91 -22.82
CA ILE A 741 10.41 22.30 -24.16
C ILE A 741 10.85 21.06 -24.92
N ALA A 742 11.70 20.21 -24.31
CA ALA A 742 12.16 18.96 -24.92
C ALA A 742 11.00 18.03 -25.32
N LEU A 743 10.00 17.86 -24.45
CA LEU A 743 8.82 17.04 -24.75
C LEU A 743 7.99 17.63 -25.90
N VAL A 744 7.74 18.94 -25.88
CA VAL A 744 6.95 19.61 -26.93
C VAL A 744 7.69 19.59 -28.27
N THR A 745 9.00 19.88 -28.30
CA THR A 745 9.80 19.80 -29.52
C THR A 745 9.90 18.37 -30.04
N GLY A 746 9.95 17.37 -29.14
CA GLY A 746 9.94 15.95 -29.52
C GLY A 746 8.62 15.54 -30.15
N ALA A 747 7.50 15.92 -29.53
CA ALA A 747 6.17 15.74 -30.09
C ALA A 747 6.01 16.41 -31.46
N VAL A 748 6.53 17.64 -31.63
CA VAL A 748 6.53 18.33 -32.91
C VAL A 748 7.42 17.63 -33.93
N ALA A 749 8.58 17.11 -33.54
CA ALA A 749 9.47 16.35 -34.42
C ALA A 749 8.82 15.04 -34.90
N THR A 750 8.14 14.31 -34.01
CA THR A 750 7.38 13.11 -34.37
C THR A 750 6.24 13.43 -35.34
N LEU A 751 5.50 14.53 -35.09
CA LEU A 751 4.47 14.99 -36.01
C LEU A 751 5.07 15.41 -37.36
N GLY A 752 6.23 16.09 -37.36
CA GLY A 752 6.97 16.46 -38.56
C GLY A 752 7.36 15.22 -39.38
N LEU A 753 7.84 14.17 -38.72
CA LEU A 753 8.13 12.89 -39.37
C LEU A 753 6.86 12.30 -40.01
N ALA A 754 5.71 12.33 -39.32
CA ALA A 754 4.44 11.89 -39.90
C ALA A 754 4.04 12.74 -41.11
N VAL A 755 4.19 14.07 -41.06
CA VAL A 755 3.86 14.95 -42.19
C VAL A 755 4.74 14.69 -43.41
N VAL A 756 6.02 14.34 -43.21
CA VAL A 756 6.94 13.99 -44.30
C VAL A 756 6.53 12.70 -45.02
N ASN A 757 5.77 11.82 -44.37
CA ASN A 757 5.47 10.47 -44.83
C ASN A 757 6.77 9.69 -45.16
N PRO A 758 7.42 9.11 -44.14
CA PRO A 758 8.80 8.67 -44.27
C PRO A 758 8.96 7.44 -45.15
N ASP A 759 7.96 6.55 -45.26
CA ASP A 759 8.10 5.39 -46.15
C ASP A 759 8.02 5.81 -47.62
N ALA A 760 7.13 6.75 -47.96
CA ALA A 760 7.10 7.37 -49.28
C ALA A 760 8.40 8.13 -49.59
N TRP A 761 8.90 8.91 -48.62
CA TRP A 761 10.15 9.65 -48.76
C TRP A 761 11.37 8.72 -48.92
N VAL A 762 11.41 7.63 -48.16
CA VAL A 762 12.49 6.63 -48.26
C VAL A 762 12.43 5.91 -49.61
N ALA A 763 11.23 5.58 -50.10
CA ALA A 763 11.07 5.01 -51.44
C ALA A 763 11.59 5.97 -52.52
N GLU A 764 11.18 7.25 -52.47
CA GLU A 764 11.62 8.29 -53.41
C GLU A 764 13.15 8.41 -53.44
N ARG A 765 13.80 8.51 -52.27
CA ARG A 765 15.27 8.64 -52.20
C ARG A 765 16.04 7.41 -52.65
N ASN A 766 15.52 6.21 -52.43
CA ASN A 766 16.14 5.00 -52.95
C ASN A 766 15.98 4.89 -54.47
N ILE A 767 14.87 5.37 -55.04
CA ILE A 767 14.66 5.41 -56.49
C ILE A 767 15.55 6.49 -57.12
N ASP A 768 15.68 7.66 -56.51
CA ASP A 768 16.62 8.71 -56.96
C ASP A 768 18.07 8.21 -56.97
N ARG A 769 18.45 7.39 -55.97
CA ARG A 769 19.76 6.73 -55.92
C ARG A 769 19.90 5.72 -57.05
N TYR A 770 18.88 4.90 -57.29
CA TYR A 770 18.86 3.95 -58.40
C TYR A 770 19.05 4.64 -59.76
N GLU A 771 18.40 5.79 -60.00
CA GLU A 771 18.59 6.57 -61.24
C GLU A 771 20.05 7.02 -61.44
N GLN A 772 20.82 7.16 -60.36
CA GLN A 772 22.22 7.61 -60.39
C GLN A 772 23.23 6.46 -60.39
N THR A 773 23.00 5.40 -59.62
CA THR A 773 23.97 4.31 -59.40
C THR A 773 23.60 3.02 -60.13
N GLY A 774 22.33 2.81 -60.47
CA GLY A 774 21.80 1.56 -61.02
C GLY A 774 21.47 0.49 -59.98
N ASP A 775 21.74 0.73 -58.69
CA ASP A 775 21.51 -0.24 -57.61
C ASP A 775 20.18 0.00 -56.88
N LEU A 776 19.34 -1.03 -56.75
CA LEU A 776 18.02 -0.95 -56.12
C LEU A 776 17.77 -2.12 -55.16
N ASP A 777 17.58 -1.85 -53.87
CA ASP A 777 17.20 -2.88 -52.91
C ASP A 777 15.68 -3.17 -52.96
N VAL A 778 15.30 -4.04 -53.88
CA VAL A 778 13.91 -4.46 -54.10
C VAL A 778 13.30 -5.09 -52.84
N ARG A 779 14.08 -5.87 -52.08
CA ARG A 779 13.57 -6.55 -50.87
C ARG A 779 13.29 -5.57 -49.74
N TYR A 780 14.13 -4.55 -49.60
CA TYR A 780 13.84 -3.51 -48.63
C TYR A 780 12.59 -2.72 -49.02
N LEU A 781 12.42 -2.36 -50.31
CA LEU A 781 11.21 -1.66 -50.78
C LEU A 781 9.92 -2.48 -50.55
N GLN A 782 9.98 -3.81 -50.68
CA GLN A 782 8.85 -4.72 -50.35
C GLN A 782 8.43 -4.66 -48.88
N SER A 783 9.33 -4.24 -47.98
CA SER A 783 9.05 -4.15 -46.54
C SER A 783 8.39 -2.83 -46.12
N LEU A 784 8.33 -1.84 -47.02
CA LEU A 784 7.71 -0.55 -46.75
C LEU A 784 6.19 -0.66 -46.61
N SER A 785 5.57 0.32 -45.97
CA SER A 785 4.11 0.37 -45.84
C SER A 785 3.41 0.76 -47.14
N ALA A 786 2.08 0.65 -47.15
CA ALA A 786 1.22 1.06 -48.26
C ALA A 786 1.46 2.50 -48.72
N ASP A 787 1.95 3.38 -47.84
CA ASP A 787 2.29 4.75 -48.17
C ASP A 787 3.34 4.90 -49.28
N ALA A 788 4.22 3.90 -49.48
CA ALA A 788 5.25 3.93 -50.51
C ALA A 788 4.73 3.57 -51.91
N ALA A 789 3.57 2.91 -52.01
CA ALA A 789 3.07 2.35 -53.26
C ALA A 789 2.89 3.38 -54.40
N PRO A 790 2.33 4.59 -54.18
CA PRO A 790 2.18 5.58 -55.25
C PRO A 790 3.51 5.98 -55.88
N VAL A 791 4.55 6.19 -55.05
CA VAL A 791 5.88 6.59 -55.52
C VAL A 791 6.53 5.45 -56.31
N VAL A 792 6.38 4.21 -55.85
CA VAL A 792 6.91 3.02 -56.52
C VAL A 792 6.28 2.83 -57.90
N VAL A 793 4.95 2.95 -58.03
CA VAL A 793 4.25 2.79 -59.32
C VAL A 793 4.59 3.92 -60.29
N GLU A 794 4.69 5.16 -59.81
CA GLU A 794 4.94 6.32 -60.68
C GLU A 794 6.38 6.37 -61.21
N ARG A 795 7.36 5.96 -60.41
CA ARG A 795 8.79 6.23 -60.68
C ARG A 795 9.57 4.99 -61.17
N LEU A 796 9.12 3.77 -60.87
CA LEU A 796 9.81 2.54 -61.30
C LEU A 796 9.18 1.92 -62.56
N PRO A 797 9.96 1.17 -63.36
CA PRO A 797 9.41 0.38 -64.46
C PRO A 797 8.37 -0.62 -63.95
N GLU A 798 7.28 -0.80 -64.71
CA GLU A 798 6.12 -1.61 -64.32
C GLU A 798 6.48 -3.02 -63.81
N ARG A 799 7.39 -3.71 -64.51
CA ARG A 799 7.90 -5.05 -64.10
C ARG A 799 8.55 -5.04 -62.71
N VAL A 800 9.30 -3.99 -62.37
CA VAL A 800 10.00 -3.88 -61.08
C VAL A 800 9.01 -3.42 -60.00
N ALA A 801 8.16 -2.45 -60.30
CA ALA A 801 7.11 -1.97 -59.40
C ALA A 801 6.14 -3.10 -58.99
N ALA A 802 5.72 -3.93 -59.95
CA ALA A 802 4.84 -5.07 -59.68
C ALA A 802 5.48 -6.10 -58.73
N CYS A 803 6.80 -6.32 -58.84
CA CYS A 803 7.54 -7.18 -57.92
C CYS A 803 7.76 -6.55 -56.54
N VAL A 804 8.00 -5.24 -56.46
CA VAL A 804 8.08 -4.53 -55.18
C VAL A 804 6.75 -4.59 -54.42
N LEU A 805 5.62 -4.56 -55.13
CA LEU A 805 4.29 -4.51 -54.52
C LEU A 805 3.58 -5.87 -54.45
N GLN A 806 4.21 -6.96 -54.90
CA GLN A 806 3.63 -8.32 -54.97
C GLN A 806 2.95 -8.76 -53.67
N TYR A 807 3.55 -8.46 -52.52
CA TYR A 807 3.05 -8.89 -51.21
C TYR A 807 2.16 -7.84 -50.51
N LEU A 808 2.06 -6.62 -51.04
CA LEU A 808 1.32 -5.54 -50.40
C LEU A 808 -0.18 -5.87 -50.20
N PRO A 809 -0.89 -6.43 -51.21
CA PRO A 809 -2.31 -6.73 -51.05
C PRO A 809 -2.60 -7.73 -49.92
N ALA A 810 -1.79 -8.78 -49.80
CA ALA A 810 -1.98 -9.85 -48.83
C ALA A 810 -1.51 -9.48 -47.41
N ASN A 811 -0.59 -8.52 -47.28
CA ASN A 811 -0.02 -8.15 -45.99
C ASN A 811 -0.69 -6.92 -45.35
N GLN A 812 -1.22 -6.00 -46.16
CA GLN A 812 -1.60 -4.66 -45.69
C GLN A 812 -2.93 -4.14 -46.27
N LEU A 813 -3.48 -4.75 -47.33
CA LEU A 813 -4.74 -4.31 -47.96
C LEU A 813 -5.86 -5.34 -47.81
N ASP A 814 -6.03 -5.90 -46.61
CA ASP A 814 -7.11 -6.86 -46.31
C ASP A 814 -8.50 -6.29 -46.60
N GLU A 815 -9.44 -7.16 -46.99
CA GLU A 815 -10.81 -6.74 -47.30
C GLU A 815 -11.57 -6.23 -46.07
N GLU A 816 -11.26 -6.73 -44.87
CA GLU A 816 -11.88 -6.31 -43.59
C GLU A 816 -11.66 -4.82 -43.30
N ASP A 817 -10.58 -4.26 -43.82
CA ASP A 817 -10.17 -2.87 -43.68
C ASP A 817 -10.85 -1.91 -44.68
N ARG A 818 -11.64 -2.42 -45.63
CA ARG A 818 -12.46 -1.61 -46.55
C ARG A 818 -13.72 -1.01 -45.90
N THR A 819 -13.96 -1.31 -44.63
CA THR A 819 -15.04 -0.67 -43.87
C THR A 819 -14.75 0.81 -43.63
N VAL A 820 -15.79 1.62 -43.46
CA VAL A 820 -15.65 3.06 -43.10
C VAL A 820 -14.79 3.26 -41.84
N TRP A 821 -14.82 2.29 -40.92
CA TRP A 821 -14.07 2.32 -39.66
C TRP A 821 -12.58 2.03 -39.84
N GLY A 822 -12.21 1.19 -40.81
CA GLY A 822 -10.82 0.86 -41.16
C GLY A 822 -10.16 1.82 -42.13
N TRP A 823 -10.92 2.80 -42.64
CA TRP A 823 -10.43 3.75 -43.62
C TRP A 823 -9.15 4.46 -43.16
N ASN A 824 -8.16 4.47 -44.06
CA ASN A 824 -6.86 5.09 -43.92
C ASN A 824 -6.42 5.62 -45.29
N LEU A 825 -5.92 6.87 -45.33
CA LEU A 825 -5.58 7.57 -46.57
C LEU A 825 -4.39 6.93 -47.31
N GLY A 826 -3.39 6.43 -46.59
CA GLY A 826 -2.23 5.75 -47.17
C GLY A 826 -2.64 4.46 -47.89
N ARG A 827 -3.45 3.63 -47.23
CA ARG A 827 -4.02 2.40 -47.82
C ARG A 827 -4.93 2.68 -49.02
N GLU A 828 -5.70 3.77 -48.98
CA GLU A 828 -6.54 4.14 -50.14
C GLU A 828 -5.71 4.57 -51.35
N ARG A 829 -4.69 5.43 -51.15
CA ARG A 829 -3.76 5.81 -52.22
C ARG A 829 -3.03 4.61 -52.82
N ALA A 830 -2.68 3.62 -51.98
CA ALA A 830 -2.06 2.40 -52.45
C ALA A 830 -2.99 1.56 -53.33
N ARG A 831 -4.29 1.46 -52.96
CA ARG A 831 -5.29 0.78 -53.80
C ARG A 831 -5.47 1.47 -55.15
N ASP A 832 -5.55 2.80 -55.15
CA ASP A 832 -5.65 3.58 -56.39
C ASP A 832 -4.42 3.38 -57.27
N ALA A 833 -3.21 3.37 -56.69
CA ALA A 833 -1.97 3.14 -57.42
C ALA A 833 -1.86 1.72 -58.01
N LEU A 834 -2.45 0.72 -57.34
CA LEU A 834 -2.45 -0.67 -57.78
C LEU A 834 -3.54 -1.01 -58.81
N ALA A 835 -4.53 -0.13 -59.02
CA ALA A 835 -5.69 -0.42 -59.88
C ALA A 835 -5.30 -0.77 -61.33
N ASP A 836 -4.20 -0.18 -61.82
CA ASP A 836 -3.69 -0.35 -63.19
C ASP A 836 -2.40 -1.20 -63.26
N VAL A 837 -2.01 -1.89 -62.18
CA VAL A 837 -0.77 -2.68 -62.12
C VAL A 837 -1.07 -4.18 -62.09
N ASP A 838 -0.58 -4.91 -63.09
CA ASP A 838 -0.67 -6.37 -63.13
C ASP A 838 0.36 -7.01 -62.18
N LEU A 839 -0.10 -7.37 -60.97
CA LEU A 839 0.75 -8.00 -59.95
C LEU A 839 1.04 -9.49 -60.27
N PRO A 840 2.29 -9.95 -60.08
CA PRO A 840 2.64 -11.34 -60.26
C PRO A 840 2.00 -12.22 -59.17
N PRO A 841 1.69 -13.50 -59.46
CA PRO A 841 1.11 -14.41 -58.48
C PRO A 841 2.08 -14.64 -57.30
N PRO A 842 1.57 -15.01 -56.11
CA PRO A 842 2.41 -15.36 -54.98
C PRO A 842 3.30 -16.59 -55.31
N PRO A 843 4.43 -16.77 -54.61
CA PRO A 843 5.34 -17.89 -54.87
C PRO A 843 4.62 -19.23 -54.73
N ASP A 844 4.85 -20.13 -55.69
CA ASP A 844 4.32 -21.48 -55.67
C ASP A 844 5.44 -22.53 -55.76
N ALA A 845 5.08 -23.80 -55.98
CA ALA A 845 6.04 -24.89 -56.10
C ALA A 845 7.01 -24.74 -57.28
N SER A 846 6.74 -23.83 -58.23
CA SER A 846 7.60 -23.52 -59.38
C SER A 846 8.59 -22.38 -59.11
N GLY A 847 8.46 -21.65 -57.99
CA GLY A 847 9.36 -20.58 -57.57
C GLY A 847 8.67 -19.22 -57.46
N ASP A 848 9.41 -18.17 -57.08
CA ASP A 848 8.91 -16.79 -57.07
C ASP A 848 9.08 -16.17 -58.48
N PRO A 849 8.00 -15.74 -59.17
CA PRO A 849 8.09 -15.07 -60.48
C PRO A 849 8.95 -13.80 -60.48
N CYS A 850 9.20 -13.20 -59.30
CA CYS A 850 10.07 -12.05 -59.14
C CYS A 850 11.55 -12.39 -58.96
N THR A 851 11.93 -13.69 -58.92
CA THR A 851 13.33 -14.14 -58.84
C THR A 851 14.26 -13.46 -59.87
N PRO A 852 13.88 -13.34 -61.16
CA PRO A 852 14.73 -12.68 -62.15
C PRO A 852 14.93 -11.18 -61.85
N VAL A 853 13.95 -10.50 -61.26
CA VAL A 853 14.08 -9.09 -60.85
C VAL A 853 15.01 -8.97 -59.65
N TYR A 854 14.95 -9.92 -58.70
CA TYR A 854 15.89 -9.96 -57.59
C TYR A 854 17.33 -10.29 -58.03
N GLU A 855 17.52 -11.06 -59.09
CA GLU A 855 18.86 -11.34 -59.65
C GLU A 855 19.38 -10.18 -60.51
N GLU A 856 18.50 -9.44 -61.17
CA GLU A 856 18.83 -8.29 -62.00
C GLU A 856 19.18 -7.04 -61.17
N PHE A 857 18.48 -6.83 -60.04
CA PHE A 857 18.60 -5.62 -59.22
C PHE A 857 19.06 -5.86 -57.77
N GLY A 858 18.95 -7.09 -57.27
CA GLY A 858 19.34 -7.41 -55.90
C GLY A 858 20.85 -7.60 -55.74
N GLU A 859 21.38 -7.25 -54.57
CA GLU A 859 22.79 -7.46 -54.25
C GLU A 859 23.20 -8.94 -54.47
N PRO A 860 24.40 -9.19 -55.03
CA PRO A 860 24.96 -10.54 -55.09
C PRO A 860 25.02 -11.13 -53.67
N ALA A 861 24.83 -12.44 -53.55
CA ALA A 861 24.57 -13.21 -52.33
C ALA A 861 25.57 -13.09 -51.13
N GLY A 862 26.51 -12.14 -51.12
CA GLY A 862 27.54 -11.93 -50.11
C GLY A 862 27.23 -10.95 -48.96
N THR A 863 26.13 -10.19 -49.00
CA THR A 863 25.77 -9.17 -47.98
C THR A 863 24.63 -9.59 -47.06
N ARG A 864 24.42 -10.90 -46.85
CA ARG A 864 23.60 -11.38 -45.71
C ARG A 864 24.39 -11.26 -44.41
N VAL A 865 24.36 -10.09 -43.77
CA VAL A 865 24.72 -9.96 -42.35
C VAL A 865 23.77 -8.97 -41.66
N GLY A 866 22.95 -9.48 -40.73
CA GLY A 866 22.37 -8.73 -39.62
C GLY A 866 20.88 -8.43 -39.72
#